data_AF-A0A950D306-F1
#
_entry.id   AF-A0A950D306-F1
#
_cell.length_a   1.000
_cell.length_b   1.000
_cell.length_c   1.000
_cell.angle_alpha   90.00
_cell.angle_beta   90.00
_cell.angle_gamma   90.00
#
_symmetry.space_group_name_H-M   'P 1'
#
loop_
_entity.id
_entity.type
_entity.pdbx_description
1 polymer ?
#
loop_
_entity_poly.entity_id
_entity_poly.type
_entity_poly.pdbx_seq_one_letter_code
_entity_poly.pdbx_strand_id
1 'polypeptide(L)'
;MKRGKVQRERKLLPACHHRVEATMEVQTIESPDLEARERVRSAVRMLTELLMADHPTPCAKEKETHDCELEALARRLGIGPPRFSRREPRPQDDSSLVIDVDHGACILCDRCIRGCNDIRDNQVIGRMGKGYNARIAFDLDAPMGASSCVACGECMVSCPTGALTHRAAVKADPWKDVDPKPESVPALDLIEHPIAEIRRAFRRVSRPFLEWNSRAIVRRKFNAGEVICREGEYGATAFFVESGSVDVYLNAPQVHVNDKAERGFFGLVRRFTSMLSPQAEDARDEELNQDVFITIDAPVLLPYGKPTASMGPGSLFGEMTCMSFYPRSATVRAAEDGTTVLEMLRNVLYIMQRSPAFRKVLEDRYRQNVIGTHLRSVPIFAGLRRNEKVFARFVEEMRNKVQLRRCEPGEVIFRQGASADDGFYLVRSGFVKVSQTRPGGEFVLNYIGSGGYFGEIGLLSDIPEIRAVAPPGTRTATCTALDHVDLVRITARDFRDIVNRFPDELKQPLIEGAVRTLEYGRVAAQNVQMNSLGSFIAQGLMEAQSLLVLDLEKCTRCDECTKACADAHSGVTRLIREGLRFDKFLVASSCRSCQDPYCMVGCPVGSIRRRNTLEIIIEDWCIGCGKCAENCPYGNINMHPFPTGERVPDATGRLVPVVQQKATTCDLCRDLGPNAEPSCVYACPHDAAHRMKGSDLRALVERASAF
;
A
#
# COMPACT_ATOMS: atom_id res chain seq x y z
N MET A 1 29.99 -43.33 -52.73
CA MET A 1 29.44 -41.96 -52.65
C MET A 1 30.54 -41.01 -52.23
N LYS A 2 30.89 -40.03 -53.08
CA LYS A 2 31.92 -39.02 -52.78
C LYS A 2 31.45 -38.22 -51.55
N ARG A 3 32.27 -38.17 -50.49
CA ARG A 3 32.08 -37.25 -49.35
C ARG A 3 32.00 -35.84 -49.93
N GLY A 4 30.79 -35.25 -49.94
CA GLY A 4 30.58 -33.88 -50.39
C GLY A 4 31.47 -32.97 -49.57
N LYS A 5 32.20 -32.08 -50.24
CA LYS A 5 32.97 -31.03 -49.56
C LYS A 5 32.00 -30.23 -48.70
N VAL A 6 32.18 -30.29 -47.37
CA VAL A 6 31.50 -29.41 -46.44
C VAL A 6 31.82 -27.99 -46.87
N GLN A 7 30.82 -27.22 -47.30
CA GLN A 7 30.99 -25.81 -47.63
C GLN A 7 31.24 -25.06 -46.31
N ARG A 8 32.52 -24.77 -46.03
CA ARG A 8 32.90 -23.95 -44.88
C ARG A 8 32.68 -22.48 -45.19
N GLU A 9 31.82 -21.84 -44.41
CA GLU A 9 31.62 -20.40 -44.52
C GLU A 9 32.88 -19.61 -44.13
N ARG A 10 33.25 -18.66 -44.99
CA ARG A 10 34.48 -17.87 -44.82
C ARG A 10 34.32 -16.77 -43.79
N LYS A 11 33.12 -16.46 -43.30
CA LYS A 11 32.86 -15.45 -42.27
C LYS A 11 32.12 -16.08 -41.09
N LEU A 12 32.30 -15.52 -39.90
CA LEU A 12 31.46 -15.87 -38.75
C LEU A 12 30.07 -15.30 -38.98
N LEU A 13 29.05 -16.14 -38.88
CA LEU A 13 27.66 -15.75 -39.11
C LEU A 13 26.98 -15.39 -37.78
N PRO A 14 26.13 -14.35 -37.75
CA PRO A 14 25.41 -13.97 -36.54
C PRO A 14 24.30 -14.98 -36.22
N ALA A 15 24.42 -15.64 -35.08
CA ALA A 15 23.44 -16.64 -34.62
C ALA A 15 22.04 -16.05 -34.37
N CYS A 16 21.93 -14.76 -34.08
CA CYS A 16 20.66 -14.08 -33.81
C CYS A 16 19.80 -13.82 -35.06
N HIS A 17 20.33 -14.03 -36.28
CA HIS A 17 19.61 -13.76 -37.53
C HIS A 17 19.69 -14.92 -38.53
N HIS A 18 20.76 -15.72 -38.48
CA HIS A 18 20.93 -16.81 -39.43
C HIS A 18 19.97 -17.97 -39.11
N ARG A 19 19.18 -18.39 -40.11
CA ARG A 19 18.27 -19.53 -39.95
C ARG A 19 19.07 -20.81 -39.85
N VAL A 20 18.68 -21.69 -38.93
CA VAL A 20 19.30 -23.01 -38.76
C VAL A 20 18.76 -23.95 -39.85
N GLU A 21 19.66 -24.66 -40.53
CA GLU A 21 19.33 -25.68 -41.53
C GLU A 21 19.81 -27.06 -41.08
N ALA A 22 19.13 -28.11 -41.53
CA ALA A 22 19.37 -29.48 -41.08
C ALA A 22 20.79 -30.01 -41.40
N THR A 23 21.50 -29.40 -42.34
CA THR A 23 22.84 -29.78 -42.78
C THR A 23 23.95 -28.92 -42.18
N MET A 24 23.63 -27.99 -41.27
CA MET A 24 24.61 -27.11 -40.64
C MET A 24 25.44 -27.82 -39.58
N GLU A 25 26.76 -27.65 -39.66
CA GLU A 25 27.71 -28.05 -38.60
C GLU A 25 28.18 -26.80 -37.85
N VAL A 26 27.71 -26.62 -36.61
CA VAL A 26 27.99 -25.41 -35.81
C VAL A 26 29.30 -25.59 -35.04
N GLN A 27 30.23 -24.66 -35.24
CA GLN A 27 31.52 -24.65 -34.54
C GLN A 27 31.50 -23.67 -33.36
N THR A 28 32.02 -24.08 -32.21
CA THR A 28 32.05 -23.30 -30.95
C THR A 28 33.47 -23.22 -30.39
N ILE A 29 33.62 -22.56 -29.24
CA ILE A 29 34.90 -22.50 -28.51
C ILE A 29 35.37 -23.87 -27.97
N GLU A 30 34.50 -24.88 -28.00
CA GLU A 30 34.77 -26.25 -27.57
C GLU A 30 34.86 -27.23 -28.76
N SER A 31 34.82 -26.73 -29.99
CA SER A 31 34.86 -27.56 -31.19
C SER A 31 36.09 -28.47 -31.24
N PRO A 32 35.94 -29.73 -31.74
CA PRO A 32 37.06 -30.65 -31.90
C PRO A 32 38.02 -30.22 -33.03
N ASP A 33 37.52 -29.51 -34.05
CA ASP A 33 38.37 -28.93 -35.10
C ASP A 33 39.20 -27.77 -34.54
N LEU A 34 40.52 -27.93 -34.57
CA LEU A 34 41.46 -26.97 -33.98
C LEU A 34 41.44 -25.60 -34.65
N GLU A 35 41.35 -25.56 -35.98
CA GLU A 35 41.37 -24.31 -36.76
C GLU A 35 40.08 -23.52 -36.55
N ALA A 36 38.93 -24.21 -36.61
CA ALA A 36 37.63 -23.61 -36.35
C ALA A 36 37.52 -23.12 -34.90
N ARG A 37 38.00 -23.93 -33.93
CA ARG A 37 38.01 -23.57 -32.51
C ARG A 37 38.83 -22.31 -32.26
N GLU A 38 40.05 -22.23 -32.78
CA GLU A 38 40.92 -21.06 -32.54
C GLU A 38 40.34 -19.80 -33.18
N ARG A 39 39.75 -19.94 -34.37
CA ARG A 39 39.08 -18.84 -35.05
C ARG A 39 37.89 -18.29 -34.25
N VAL A 40 37.02 -19.17 -33.75
CA VAL A 40 35.87 -18.78 -32.91
C VAL A 40 36.37 -18.18 -31.58
N ARG A 41 37.35 -18.83 -30.94
CA ARG A 41 37.94 -18.37 -29.67
C ARG A 41 38.55 -16.99 -29.80
N SER A 42 39.30 -16.71 -30.86
CA SER A 42 39.89 -15.39 -31.11
C SER A 42 38.83 -14.31 -31.26
N ALA A 43 37.73 -14.59 -31.97
CA ALA A 43 36.65 -13.63 -32.15
C ALA A 43 35.89 -13.35 -30.83
N VAL A 44 35.54 -14.41 -30.09
CA VAL A 44 34.88 -14.28 -28.78
C VAL A 44 35.77 -13.54 -27.79
N ARG A 45 37.07 -13.84 -27.77
CA ARG A 45 38.04 -13.15 -26.90
C ARG A 45 38.13 -11.66 -27.22
N MET A 46 38.22 -11.28 -28.50
CA MET A 46 38.25 -9.88 -28.92
C MET A 46 36.97 -9.12 -28.51
N LEU A 47 35.79 -9.70 -28.78
CA LEU A 47 34.51 -9.09 -28.40
C LEU A 47 34.36 -8.95 -26.89
N THR A 48 34.76 -9.97 -26.14
CA THR A 48 34.73 -9.93 -24.68
C THR A 48 35.70 -8.88 -24.13
N GLU A 49 36.91 -8.76 -24.70
CA GLU A 49 37.89 -7.73 -24.31
C GLU A 49 37.35 -6.31 -24.58
N LEU A 50 36.63 -6.09 -25.68
CA LEU A 50 35.97 -4.81 -25.98
C LEU A 50 34.87 -4.49 -24.96
N LEU A 51 34.04 -5.47 -24.60
CA LEU A 51 33.01 -5.27 -23.57
C LEU A 51 33.63 -4.98 -22.20
N MET A 52 34.72 -5.68 -21.84
CA MET A 52 35.47 -5.45 -20.61
C MET A 52 36.16 -4.09 -20.56
N ALA A 53 36.50 -3.49 -21.71
CA ALA A 53 37.09 -2.15 -21.75
C ALA A 53 36.12 -1.06 -21.27
N ASP A 54 34.83 -1.20 -21.59
CA ASP A 54 33.80 -0.24 -21.17
C ASP A 54 33.23 -0.55 -19.79
N HIS A 55 33.24 -1.82 -19.40
CA HIS A 55 32.70 -2.31 -18.14
C HIS A 55 33.59 -1.92 -16.94
N PRO A 56 33.03 -1.37 -15.84
CA PRO A 56 33.77 -1.15 -14.61
C PRO A 56 34.13 -2.51 -14.02
N THR A 57 35.40 -2.88 -14.02
CA THR A 57 35.87 -4.15 -13.47
C THR A 57 36.74 -3.91 -12.24
N PRO A 58 36.44 -4.54 -11.08
CA PRO A 58 35.23 -5.34 -10.81
C PRO A 58 33.97 -4.46 -10.67
N CYS A 59 32.84 -4.93 -11.20
CA CYS A 59 31.55 -4.24 -11.11
C CYS A 59 30.90 -4.45 -9.74
N ALA A 60 29.83 -3.70 -9.44
CA ALA A 60 29.10 -3.82 -8.16
C ALA A 60 28.60 -5.26 -7.91
N LYS A 61 27.97 -5.86 -8.92
CA LYS A 61 27.48 -7.25 -8.86
C LYS A 61 28.62 -8.25 -8.61
N GLU A 62 29.78 -8.07 -9.25
CA GLU A 62 30.93 -8.94 -8.98
C GLU A 62 31.46 -8.78 -7.55
N LYS A 63 31.48 -7.55 -7.01
CA LYS A 63 31.93 -7.29 -5.63
C LYS A 63 30.98 -7.87 -4.58
N GLU A 64 29.67 -7.86 -4.85
CA GLU A 64 28.64 -8.27 -3.90
C GLU A 64 28.35 -9.77 -3.94
N THR A 65 28.17 -10.32 -5.15
CA THR A 65 27.65 -11.68 -5.35
C THR A 65 28.58 -12.59 -6.15
N HIS A 66 29.66 -12.06 -6.74
CA HIS A 66 30.63 -12.80 -7.57
C HIS A 66 30.01 -13.57 -8.76
N ASP A 67 28.85 -13.12 -9.24
CA ASP A 67 28.06 -13.78 -10.29
C ASP A 67 27.94 -12.93 -11.57
N CYS A 68 28.89 -12.01 -11.83
CA CYS A 68 28.90 -11.29 -13.09
C CYS A 68 29.24 -12.24 -14.26
N GLU A 69 28.29 -12.44 -15.18
CA GLU A 69 28.47 -13.35 -16.31
C GLU A 69 29.59 -12.89 -17.26
N LEU A 70 29.75 -11.58 -17.45
CA LEU A 70 30.81 -11.02 -18.31
C LEU A 70 32.20 -11.25 -17.70
N GLU A 71 32.37 -10.95 -16.41
CA GLU A 71 33.66 -11.14 -15.74
C GLU A 71 33.99 -12.63 -15.61
N ALA A 72 33.00 -13.49 -15.35
CA ALA A 72 33.16 -14.94 -15.39
C ALA A 72 33.62 -15.44 -16.79
N LEU A 73 33.05 -14.90 -17.86
CA LEU A 73 33.48 -15.19 -19.23
C LEU A 73 34.91 -14.70 -19.50
N ALA A 74 35.26 -13.49 -19.05
CA ALA A 74 36.61 -12.93 -19.20
C ALA A 74 37.67 -13.79 -18.48
N ARG A 75 37.37 -14.25 -17.26
CA ARG A 75 38.20 -15.20 -16.51
C ARG A 75 38.38 -16.51 -17.26
N ARG A 76 37.28 -17.09 -17.77
CA ARG A 76 37.31 -18.33 -18.57
C ARG A 76 38.17 -18.22 -19.83
N LEU A 77 38.21 -17.03 -20.44
CA LEU A 77 38.98 -16.75 -21.65
C LEU A 77 40.42 -16.25 -21.37
N GLY A 78 40.80 -16.08 -20.10
CA GLY A 78 42.12 -15.56 -19.70
C GLY A 78 42.36 -14.13 -20.18
N ILE A 79 41.33 -13.28 -20.16
CA ILE A 79 41.43 -11.87 -20.56
C ILE A 79 41.94 -11.07 -19.36
N GLY A 80 43.05 -10.36 -19.55
CA GLY A 80 43.64 -9.46 -18.55
C GLY A 80 43.08 -8.03 -18.67
N PRO A 81 43.81 -7.02 -18.15
CA PRO A 81 43.43 -5.62 -18.30
C PRO A 81 43.19 -5.26 -19.77
N PRO A 82 42.07 -4.57 -20.09
CA PRO A 82 41.73 -4.25 -21.47
C PRO A 82 42.76 -3.32 -22.11
N ARG A 83 43.11 -3.59 -23.36
CA ARG A 83 44.04 -2.75 -24.15
C ARG A 83 43.35 -1.52 -24.77
N PHE A 84 42.03 -1.48 -24.75
CA PHE A 84 41.21 -0.43 -25.34
C PHE A 84 40.83 0.60 -24.29
N SER A 85 40.71 1.86 -24.70
CA SER A 85 40.27 2.95 -23.82
C SER A 85 38.78 2.82 -23.49
N ARG A 86 38.47 3.04 -22.21
CA ARG A 86 37.09 3.08 -21.70
C ARG A 86 36.35 4.31 -22.22
N ARG A 87 35.10 4.14 -22.60
CA ARG A 87 34.18 5.24 -22.90
C ARG A 87 33.80 6.02 -21.63
N GLU A 88 33.56 7.33 -21.75
CA GLU A 88 33.00 8.11 -20.65
C GLU A 88 31.63 7.55 -20.19
N PRO A 89 31.52 7.13 -18.91
CA PRO A 89 30.26 6.61 -18.38
C PRO A 89 29.28 7.75 -18.08
N ARG A 90 27.98 7.49 -18.29
CA ARG A 90 26.92 8.36 -17.74
C ARG A 90 26.88 8.22 -16.22
N PRO A 91 26.45 9.26 -15.48
CA PRO A 91 26.15 9.11 -14.06
C PRO A 91 25.22 7.94 -13.79
N GLN A 92 25.41 7.31 -12.62
CA GLN A 92 24.45 6.35 -12.09
C GLN A 92 23.10 7.05 -11.87
N ASP A 93 22.02 6.29 -12.03
CA ASP A 93 20.66 6.75 -11.76
C ASP A 93 20.10 5.98 -10.55
N ASP A 94 19.98 6.71 -9.44
CA ASP A 94 19.47 6.27 -8.15
C ASP A 94 18.07 6.86 -7.86
N SER A 95 17.36 7.34 -8.89
CA SER A 95 16.03 7.92 -8.73
C SER A 95 14.96 6.90 -8.32
N SER A 96 15.17 5.61 -8.64
CA SER A 96 14.27 4.54 -8.26
C SER A 96 14.54 4.04 -6.83
N LEU A 97 13.44 3.69 -6.15
CA LEU A 97 13.47 3.26 -4.75
C LEU A 97 13.84 1.77 -4.60
N VAL A 98 13.87 1.02 -5.71
CA VAL A 98 14.06 -0.43 -5.71
C VAL A 98 15.10 -0.92 -6.73
N ILE A 99 15.45 -0.08 -7.71
CA ILE A 99 16.37 -0.45 -8.79
C ILE A 99 17.44 0.62 -8.86
N ASP A 100 18.70 0.24 -8.64
CA ASP A 100 19.85 1.09 -8.94
C ASP A 100 20.28 0.84 -10.39
N VAL A 101 20.58 1.92 -11.11
CA VAL A 101 20.98 1.87 -12.52
C VAL A 101 22.42 2.34 -12.66
N ASP A 102 23.32 1.43 -13.00
CA ASP A 102 24.69 1.75 -13.41
C ASP A 102 24.81 1.64 -14.93
N HIS A 103 24.70 2.80 -15.59
CA HIS A 103 24.88 2.89 -17.04
C HIS A 103 26.29 2.50 -17.50
N GLY A 104 27.32 2.69 -16.66
CA GLY A 104 28.69 2.29 -16.97
C GLY A 104 28.86 0.77 -16.98
N ALA A 105 28.09 0.04 -16.18
CA ALA A 105 28.10 -1.42 -16.18
C ALA A 105 27.26 -2.05 -17.32
N CYS A 106 26.49 -1.26 -18.08
CA CYS A 106 25.61 -1.75 -19.14
C CYS A 106 26.39 -2.15 -20.40
N ILE A 107 26.24 -3.41 -20.83
CA ILE A 107 26.85 -3.93 -22.05
C ILE A 107 25.91 -3.98 -23.26
N LEU A 108 24.75 -3.32 -23.17
CA LEU A 108 23.79 -3.22 -24.26
C LEU A 108 23.33 -4.56 -24.84
N CYS A 109 23.15 -5.57 -23.99
CA CYS A 109 22.73 -6.92 -24.38
C CYS A 109 21.22 -7.09 -24.61
N ASP A 110 20.43 -6.04 -24.39
CA ASP A 110 18.96 -6.00 -24.51
C ASP A 110 18.16 -7.00 -23.66
N ARG A 111 18.81 -7.76 -22.78
CA ARG A 111 18.12 -8.69 -21.86
C ARG A 111 17.12 -7.97 -20.95
N CYS A 112 17.45 -6.78 -20.47
CA CYS A 112 16.55 -5.95 -19.65
C CYS A 112 15.34 -5.42 -20.44
N ILE A 113 15.52 -5.05 -21.71
CA ILE A 113 14.46 -4.61 -22.63
C ILE A 113 13.49 -5.76 -22.87
N ARG A 114 14.01 -6.95 -23.19
CA ARG A 114 13.18 -8.15 -23.38
C ARG A 114 12.47 -8.57 -22.09
N GLY A 115 13.13 -8.47 -20.95
CA GLY A 115 12.49 -8.69 -19.65
C GLY A 115 11.36 -7.71 -19.38
N CYS A 116 11.54 -6.43 -19.70
CA CYS A 116 10.50 -5.41 -19.54
C CYS A 116 9.32 -5.61 -20.50
N ASN A 117 9.60 -5.93 -21.76
CA ASN A 117 8.63 -5.89 -22.86
C ASN A 117 8.05 -7.28 -23.13
N ASP A 118 8.89 -8.28 -23.39
CA ASP A 118 8.43 -9.61 -23.79
C ASP A 118 7.90 -10.42 -22.60
N ILE A 119 8.50 -10.26 -21.41
CA ILE A 119 8.14 -11.05 -20.23
C ILE A 119 7.06 -10.36 -19.39
N ARG A 120 7.18 -9.04 -19.20
CA ARG A 120 6.30 -8.27 -18.30
C ARG A 120 5.34 -7.33 -19.01
N ASP A 121 5.51 -7.11 -20.31
CA ASP A 121 4.68 -6.21 -21.13
C ASP A 121 4.50 -4.80 -20.54
N ASN A 122 5.53 -4.27 -19.88
CA ASN A 122 5.49 -2.91 -19.33
C ASN A 122 5.95 -1.86 -20.34
N GLN A 123 6.81 -2.22 -21.30
CA GLN A 123 7.28 -1.35 -22.38
C GLN A 123 8.04 -0.08 -21.94
N VAL A 124 8.68 -0.14 -20.76
CA VAL A 124 9.37 1.02 -20.14
C VAL A 124 10.80 1.17 -20.64
N ILE A 125 11.52 0.07 -20.85
CA ILE A 125 12.96 0.09 -21.17
C ILE A 125 13.13 -0.05 -22.68
N GLY A 126 13.84 0.91 -23.28
CA GLY A 126 14.17 0.92 -24.70
C GLY A 126 15.65 1.21 -24.96
N ARG A 127 16.02 1.22 -26.24
CA ARG A 127 17.35 1.64 -26.71
C ARG A 127 17.26 3.03 -27.33
N MET A 128 18.17 3.91 -26.96
CA MET A 128 18.27 5.27 -27.49
C MET A 128 19.69 5.56 -27.99
N GLY A 129 19.80 6.42 -29.00
CA GLY A 129 21.09 6.86 -29.55
C GLY A 129 21.64 5.94 -30.65
N LYS A 130 22.80 6.32 -31.19
CA LYS A 130 23.51 5.60 -32.26
C LYS A 130 25.01 5.59 -32.02
N GLY A 131 25.70 4.58 -32.56
CA GLY A 131 27.14 4.42 -32.45
C GLY A 131 27.59 4.47 -31.00
N TYR A 132 28.58 5.30 -30.69
CA TYR A 132 29.00 5.52 -29.32
C TYR A 132 27.85 6.00 -28.44
N ASN A 133 26.92 6.84 -28.89
CA ASN A 133 25.83 7.34 -28.03
C ASN A 133 24.72 6.32 -27.70
N ALA A 134 24.83 5.07 -28.16
CA ALA A 134 23.86 4.02 -27.86
C ALA A 134 23.81 3.73 -26.35
N ARG A 135 22.59 3.65 -25.81
CA ARG A 135 22.30 3.40 -24.39
C ARG A 135 20.92 2.76 -24.22
N ILE A 136 20.70 2.16 -23.05
CA ILE A 136 19.33 1.93 -22.57
C ILE A 136 18.74 3.25 -22.07
N ALA A 137 17.43 3.42 -22.21
CA ALA A 137 16.66 4.56 -21.74
C ALA A 137 15.32 4.09 -21.16
N PHE A 138 14.73 4.88 -20.27
CA PHE A 138 13.43 4.63 -19.66
C PHE A 138 12.41 5.64 -20.20
N ASP A 139 11.27 5.16 -20.72
CA ASP A 139 10.30 5.96 -21.49
C ASP A 139 10.99 6.91 -22.49
N LEU A 140 10.88 8.22 -22.27
CA LEU A 140 11.49 9.29 -23.06
C LEU A 140 12.83 9.75 -22.46
N ASP A 141 13.71 8.80 -22.11
CA ASP A 141 15.01 9.03 -21.43
C ASP A 141 14.86 9.72 -20.07
N ALA A 142 13.76 9.45 -19.36
CA ALA A 142 13.55 9.88 -17.99
C ALA A 142 14.41 9.06 -17.02
N PRO A 143 14.75 9.60 -15.83
CA PRO A 143 15.27 8.79 -14.73
C PRO A 143 14.30 7.64 -14.38
N MET A 144 14.82 6.48 -13.98
CA MET A 144 14.03 5.28 -13.71
C MET A 144 12.88 5.53 -12.75
N GLY A 145 13.10 6.26 -11.66
CA GLY A 145 12.08 6.58 -10.67
C GLY A 145 10.99 7.54 -11.14
N ALA A 146 11.27 8.32 -12.20
CA ALA A 146 10.32 9.23 -12.84
C ALA A 146 9.63 8.63 -14.08
N SER A 147 10.04 7.44 -14.49
CA SER A 147 9.43 6.70 -15.59
C SER A 147 8.15 5.98 -15.16
N SER A 148 7.43 5.42 -16.12
CA SER A 148 6.30 4.51 -15.96
C SER A 148 6.71 3.14 -15.38
N CYS A 149 7.97 2.99 -14.95
CA CYS A 149 8.48 1.78 -14.30
C CYS A 149 7.64 1.40 -13.09
N VAL A 150 6.99 0.25 -13.20
CA VAL A 150 6.22 -0.33 -12.10
C VAL A 150 7.08 -1.07 -11.07
N ALA A 151 8.42 -0.98 -11.12
CA ALA A 151 9.31 -1.64 -10.15
C ALA A 151 9.16 -3.19 -10.07
N CYS A 152 8.88 -3.86 -11.20
CA CYS A 152 8.68 -5.33 -11.20
C CYS A 152 9.97 -6.15 -11.01
N GLY A 153 11.14 -5.55 -11.19
CA GLY A 153 12.45 -6.17 -10.96
C GLY A 153 12.92 -7.20 -11.99
N GLU A 154 12.13 -7.49 -13.04
CA GLU A 154 12.54 -8.43 -14.10
C GLU A 154 13.84 -8.02 -14.81
N CYS A 155 14.03 -6.71 -14.98
CA CYS A 155 15.22 -6.16 -15.61
C CYS A 155 16.49 -6.40 -14.78
N MET A 156 16.39 -6.44 -13.44
CA MET A 156 17.52 -6.73 -12.54
C MET A 156 17.91 -8.20 -12.61
N VAL A 157 16.91 -9.10 -12.63
CA VAL A 157 17.10 -10.55 -12.78
C VAL A 157 17.76 -10.87 -14.13
N SER A 158 17.35 -10.15 -15.18
CA SER A 158 17.86 -10.35 -16.53
C SER A 158 19.25 -9.74 -16.77
N CYS A 159 19.75 -8.91 -15.85
CA CYS A 159 21.00 -8.17 -16.04
C CYS A 159 22.24 -9.05 -15.79
N PRO A 160 23.12 -9.26 -16.80
CA PRO A 160 24.31 -10.09 -16.64
C PRO A 160 25.47 -9.38 -15.91
N THR A 161 25.47 -8.05 -15.84
CA THR A 161 26.65 -7.25 -15.44
C THR A 161 26.44 -6.33 -14.23
N GLY A 162 25.26 -6.36 -13.62
CA GLY A 162 24.93 -5.44 -12.51
C GLY A 162 24.65 -4.00 -12.94
N ALA A 163 24.35 -3.76 -14.22
CA ALA A 163 23.89 -2.46 -14.70
C ALA A 163 22.50 -2.07 -14.17
N LEU A 164 21.70 -3.07 -13.79
CA LEU A 164 20.42 -2.91 -13.12
C LEU A 164 20.46 -3.85 -11.92
N THR A 165 20.55 -3.29 -10.73
CA THR A 165 20.66 -4.04 -9.47
C THR A 165 19.58 -3.61 -8.50
N HIS A 166 19.35 -4.42 -7.48
CA HIS A 166 18.39 -4.09 -6.45
C HIS A 166 18.98 -3.10 -5.48
N ARG A 167 18.24 -2.01 -5.26
CA ARG A 167 18.55 -1.07 -4.19
C ARG A 167 18.04 -1.66 -2.88
N ALA A 168 18.95 -2.04 -1.99
CA ALA A 168 18.59 -2.55 -0.67
C ALA A 168 17.85 -1.46 0.14
N ALA A 169 16.52 -1.53 0.16
CA ALA A 169 15.68 -0.50 0.76
C ALA A 169 15.54 -0.61 2.30
N VAL A 170 15.98 -1.71 2.91
CA VAL A 170 15.79 -1.98 4.35
C VAL A 170 17.12 -2.44 4.98
N LYS A 171 17.87 -1.51 5.58
CA LYS A 171 19.08 -1.83 6.37
C LYS A 171 18.75 -2.27 7.81
N ALA A 172 17.66 -1.75 8.40
CA ALA A 172 17.23 -2.07 9.77
C ALA A 172 16.29 -3.29 9.82
N ASP A 173 16.39 -4.11 10.87
CA ASP A 173 15.54 -5.31 11.03
C ASP A 173 14.09 -4.92 11.38
N PRO A 174 13.09 -5.18 10.52
CA PRO A 174 11.70 -4.83 10.79
C PRO A 174 11.06 -5.69 11.90
N TRP A 175 11.75 -6.73 12.36
CA TRP A 175 11.31 -7.65 13.42
C TRP A 175 12.06 -7.46 14.74
N LYS A 176 12.82 -6.36 14.89
CA LYS A 176 13.70 -6.11 16.06
C LYS A 176 12.96 -6.20 17.41
N ASP A 177 11.69 -5.80 17.44
CA ASP A 177 10.86 -5.73 18.66
C ASP A 177 9.95 -6.97 18.84
N VAL A 178 10.07 -7.99 17.98
CA VAL A 178 9.24 -9.21 18.02
C VAL A 178 9.97 -10.31 18.80
N ASP A 179 9.30 -10.85 19.81
CA ASP A 179 9.79 -11.95 20.65
C ASP A 179 8.73 -13.08 20.72
N PRO A 180 9.09 -14.35 20.43
CA PRO A 180 10.38 -14.84 19.96
C PRO A 180 10.75 -14.30 18.58
N LYS A 181 12.06 -14.10 18.36
CA LYS A 181 12.57 -13.65 17.06
C LYS A 181 12.12 -14.60 15.95
N PRO A 182 11.52 -14.08 14.88
CA PRO A 182 10.96 -14.92 13.85
C PRO A 182 12.07 -15.49 12.95
N GLU A 183 11.85 -16.69 12.40
CA GLU A 183 12.84 -17.40 11.59
C GLU A 183 12.79 -16.91 10.14
N SER A 184 13.94 -16.59 9.53
CA SER A 184 13.99 -16.23 8.11
C SER A 184 13.78 -17.46 7.23
N VAL A 185 12.97 -17.34 6.17
CA VAL A 185 12.70 -18.46 5.27
C VAL A 185 13.54 -18.33 3.98
N PRO A 186 14.35 -19.35 3.62
CA PRO A 186 15.09 -19.34 2.37
C PRO A 186 14.18 -19.19 1.15
N ALA A 187 14.66 -18.45 0.13
CA ALA A 187 13.90 -18.24 -1.11
C ALA A 187 13.54 -19.55 -1.83
N LEU A 188 14.41 -20.55 -1.75
CA LEU A 188 14.18 -21.85 -2.38
C LEU A 188 13.02 -22.61 -1.72
N ASP A 189 12.94 -22.58 -0.39
CA ASP A 189 11.88 -23.22 0.39
C ASP A 189 10.50 -22.65 0.05
N LEU A 190 10.43 -21.35 -0.28
CA LEU A 190 9.20 -20.70 -0.73
C LEU A 190 8.80 -21.12 -2.15
N ILE A 191 9.77 -21.18 -3.07
CA ILE A 191 9.53 -21.54 -4.48
C ILE A 191 9.18 -23.02 -4.64
N GLU A 192 9.78 -23.88 -3.82
CA GLU A 192 9.63 -25.33 -3.85
C GLU A 192 8.78 -25.86 -2.70
N HIS A 193 8.02 -24.99 -2.05
CA HIS A 193 7.27 -25.28 -0.84
C HIS A 193 6.40 -26.55 -0.94
N PRO A 194 6.33 -27.41 0.10
CA PRO A 194 5.55 -28.65 0.05
C PRO A 194 4.05 -28.39 -0.16
N ILE A 195 3.53 -27.31 0.41
CA ILE A 195 2.12 -26.90 0.26
C ILE A 195 1.88 -26.29 -1.12
N ALA A 196 0.94 -26.86 -1.87
CA ALA A 196 0.68 -26.51 -3.26
C ALA A 196 0.26 -25.04 -3.45
N GLU A 197 -0.54 -24.50 -2.53
CA GLU A 197 -1.04 -23.13 -2.52
C GLU A 197 0.10 -22.13 -2.36
N ILE A 198 0.96 -22.33 -1.36
CA ILE A 198 2.14 -21.50 -1.08
C ILE A 198 3.12 -21.59 -2.26
N ARG A 199 3.44 -22.81 -2.71
CA ARG A 199 4.31 -23.05 -3.87
C ARG A 199 3.80 -22.35 -5.12
N ARG A 200 2.50 -22.45 -5.40
CA ARG A 200 1.88 -21.79 -6.57
C ARG A 200 1.94 -20.27 -6.45
N ALA A 201 1.84 -19.72 -5.25
CA ALA A 201 1.92 -18.30 -4.99
C ALA A 201 3.34 -17.75 -5.26
N PHE A 202 4.38 -18.47 -4.83
CA PHE A 202 5.78 -18.02 -4.92
C PHE A 202 6.54 -18.47 -6.18
N ARG A 203 6.13 -19.53 -6.88
CA ARG A 203 6.85 -20.07 -8.07
C ARG A 203 7.10 -19.06 -9.19
N ARG A 204 6.28 -18.00 -9.28
CA ARG A 204 6.43 -16.94 -10.31
C ARG A 204 7.09 -15.66 -9.80
N VAL A 205 7.47 -15.62 -8.52
CA VAL A 205 8.30 -14.57 -7.94
C VAL A 205 9.75 -14.93 -8.24
N SER A 206 10.56 -13.96 -8.63
CA SER A 206 11.96 -14.24 -8.97
C SER A 206 12.75 -14.60 -7.72
N ARG A 207 13.61 -15.61 -7.83
CA ARG A 207 14.49 -16.05 -6.74
C ARG A 207 15.40 -14.91 -6.24
N PRO A 208 16.09 -14.13 -7.10
CA PRO A 208 16.91 -13.02 -6.63
C PRO A 208 16.11 -12.00 -5.83
N PHE A 209 14.86 -11.71 -6.22
CA PHE A 209 13.99 -10.81 -5.46
C PHE A 209 13.72 -11.33 -4.05
N LEU A 210 13.38 -12.62 -3.91
CA LEU A 210 13.14 -13.24 -2.60
C LEU A 210 14.41 -13.27 -1.74
N GLU A 211 15.59 -13.50 -2.34
CA GLU A 211 16.87 -13.48 -1.64
C GLU A 211 17.22 -12.07 -1.13
N TRP A 212 17.04 -11.05 -1.98
CA TRP A 212 17.22 -9.64 -1.59
C TRP A 212 16.22 -9.18 -0.53
N ASN A 213 15.05 -9.82 -0.47
CA ASN A 213 13.98 -9.55 0.50
C ASN A 213 13.85 -10.68 1.53
N SER A 214 14.96 -11.34 1.87
CA SER A 214 14.98 -12.49 2.80
C SER A 214 14.43 -12.19 4.19
N ARG A 215 14.41 -10.93 4.62
CA ARG A 215 13.77 -10.48 5.87
C ARG A 215 12.30 -10.09 5.73
N ALA A 216 11.76 -10.07 4.51
CA ALA A 216 10.39 -9.65 4.27
C ALA A 216 9.38 -10.78 4.46
N ILE A 217 9.84 -12.03 4.55
CA ILE A 217 9.03 -13.21 4.84
C ILE A 217 9.70 -13.95 5.99
N VAL A 218 8.95 -14.16 7.06
CA VAL A 218 9.44 -14.85 8.24
C VAL A 218 8.45 -15.91 8.68
N ARG A 219 8.96 -16.96 9.30
CA ARG A 219 8.17 -18.02 9.91
C ARG A 219 7.97 -17.71 11.38
N ARG A 220 6.72 -17.83 11.82
CA ARG A 220 6.31 -17.67 13.22
C ARG A 220 5.58 -18.91 13.69
N LYS A 221 5.86 -19.30 14.93
CA LYS A 221 5.24 -20.44 15.60
C LYS A 221 4.38 -19.94 16.75
N PHE A 222 3.20 -20.53 16.88
CA PHE A 222 2.20 -20.17 17.87
C PHE A 222 1.75 -21.41 18.65
N ASN A 223 1.39 -21.20 19.92
CA ASN A 223 0.73 -22.20 20.76
C ASN A 223 -0.79 -22.10 20.66
N ALA A 224 -1.50 -23.16 21.03
CA ALA A 224 -2.96 -23.20 20.98
C ALA A 224 -3.57 -22.03 21.77
N GLY A 225 -4.52 -21.33 21.15
CA GLY A 225 -5.20 -20.18 21.71
C GLY A 225 -4.44 -18.85 21.58
N GLU A 226 -3.16 -18.85 21.18
CA GLU A 226 -2.41 -17.61 20.95
C GLU A 226 -3.00 -16.81 19.79
N VAL A 227 -3.03 -15.49 19.98
CA VAL A 227 -3.62 -14.58 19.00
C VAL A 227 -2.59 -14.17 17.97
N ILE A 228 -2.87 -14.45 16.70
CA ILE A 228 -2.02 -14.08 15.57
C ILE A 228 -2.31 -12.65 15.13
N CYS A 229 -3.59 -12.28 15.10
CA CYS A 229 -4.04 -10.89 14.91
C CYS A 229 -5.41 -10.69 15.55
N ARG A 230 -5.69 -9.48 16.05
CA ARG A 230 -7.01 -9.15 16.64
C ARG A 230 -7.82 -8.32 15.69
N GLU A 231 -9.13 -8.56 15.71
CA GLU A 231 -10.10 -7.67 15.08
C GLU A 231 -9.91 -6.23 15.56
N GLY A 232 -10.02 -5.27 14.64
CA GLY A 232 -9.81 -3.85 14.95
C GLY A 232 -8.35 -3.39 14.91
N GLU A 233 -7.36 -4.30 14.93
CA GLU A 233 -5.95 -3.90 14.85
C GLU A 233 -5.56 -3.50 13.43
N TYR A 234 -4.74 -2.46 13.30
CA TYR A 234 -4.11 -2.14 12.01
C TYR A 234 -2.86 -3.01 11.82
N GLY A 235 -2.75 -3.66 10.66
CA GLY A 235 -1.64 -4.55 10.34
C GLY A 235 -0.99 -4.24 8.99
N ALA A 236 0.33 -4.35 8.91
CA ALA A 236 1.10 -4.16 7.68
C ALA A 236 1.60 -5.48 7.07
N THR A 237 1.12 -6.61 7.59
CA THR A 237 1.56 -7.96 7.22
C THR A 237 0.39 -8.84 6.80
N ALA A 238 0.70 -9.85 5.99
CA ALA A 238 -0.23 -10.91 5.62
C ALA A 238 0.35 -12.28 6.02
N PHE A 239 -0.51 -13.27 6.17
CA PHE A 239 -0.13 -14.57 6.75
C PHE A 239 -0.56 -15.73 5.85
N PHE A 240 0.34 -16.70 5.64
CA PHE A 240 -0.02 -18.05 5.20
C PHE A 240 0.05 -19.04 6.36
N VAL A 241 -0.93 -19.95 6.46
CA VAL A 241 -0.83 -21.10 7.36
C VAL A 241 0.12 -22.13 6.74
N GLU A 242 1.24 -22.42 7.38
CA GLU A 242 2.25 -23.38 6.92
C GLU A 242 2.03 -24.77 7.53
N SER A 243 1.66 -24.84 8.81
CA SER A 243 1.29 -26.10 9.46
C SER A 243 0.28 -25.85 10.57
N GLY A 244 -0.54 -26.84 10.85
CA GLY A 244 -1.64 -26.75 11.81
C GLY A 244 -2.85 -26.00 11.27
N SER A 245 -3.65 -25.45 12.18
CA SER A 245 -4.92 -24.81 11.88
C SER A 245 -5.12 -23.54 12.71
N VAL A 246 -5.86 -22.58 12.14
CA VAL A 246 -6.20 -21.32 12.81
C VAL A 246 -7.70 -21.10 12.81
N ASP A 247 -8.18 -20.59 13.92
CA ASP A 247 -9.59 -20.34 14.18
C ASP A 247 -9.89 -18.84 14.09
N VAL A 248 -10.97 -18.51 13.36
CA VAL A 248 -11.42 -17.15 13.10
C VAL A 248 -12.60 -16.81 14.02
N TYR A 249 -12.48 -15.73 14.77
CA TYR A 249 -13.48 -15.20 15.68
C TYR A 249 -13.88 -13.78 15.25
N LEU A 250 -15.17 -13.51 15.26
CA LEU A 250 -15.74 -12.16 15.11
C LEU A 250 -16.26 -11.73 16.49
N ASN A 251 -15.83 -10.56 16.97
CA ASN A 251 -16.31 -9.99 18.23
C ASN A 251 -17.64 -9.28 18.00
N ALA A 252 -18.73 -9.81 18.56
CA ALA A 252 -19.97 -9.07 18.69
C ALA A 252 -19.87 -8.10 19.88
N PRO A 253 -20.17 -6.79 19.72
CA PRO A 253 -20.22 -5.87 20.84
C PRO A 253 -21.33 -6.28 21.83
N GLN A 254 -21.00 -6.34 23.12
CA GLN A 254 -21.95 -6.62 24.18
C GLN A 254 -22.90 -5.43 24.38
N VAL A 255 -24.16 -5.56 23.94
CA VAL A 255 -25.21 -4.66 24.44
C VAL A 255 -25.79 -5.31 25.70
N HIS A 256 -25.52 -4.70 26.85
CA HIS A 256 -26.26 -4.98 28.07
C HIS A 256 -27.73 -4.66 27.81
N VAL A 257 -28.57 -5.69 27.69
CA VAL A 257 -30.01 -5.51 27.79
C VAL A 257 -30.30 -5.22 29.26
N ASN A 258 -30.71 -4.00 29.54
CA ASN A 258 -31.37 -3.63 30.79
C ASN A 258 -32.62 -4.49 30.92
N ASP A 259 -32.54 -5.57 31.69
CA ASP A 259 -33.75 -6.25 32.16
C ASP A 259 -34.47 -5.29 33.10
N LYS A 260 -35.49 -4.62 32.56
CA LYS A 260 -36.58 -4.07 33.37
C LYS A 260 -37.26 -5.27 34.04
N ALA A 261 -36.74 -5.65 35.20
CA ALA A 261 -37.43 -6.54 36.11
C ALA A 261 -38.71 -5.82 36.58
N GLU A 262 -39.83 -6.42 36.17
CA GLU A 262 -41.16 -6.08 36.64
C GLU A 262 -41.20 -6.07 38.18
N ARG A 263 -41.93 -5.10 38.71
CA ARG A 263 -42.29 -5.00 40.13
C ARG A 263 -43.02 -6.28 40.56
N GLY A 264 -42.35 -7.13 41.33
CA GLY A 264 -42.91 -8.33 41.95
C GLY A 264 -42.54 -8.44 43.44
N PHE A 265 -43.56 -8.56 44.28
CA PHE A 265 -43.62 -8.25 45.71
C PHE A 265 -43.01 -9.31 46.68
N PHE A 266 -41.97 -10.07 46.33
CA PHE A 266 -41.40 -11.06 47.27
C PHE A 266 -39.86 -11.09 47.23
N GLY A 267 -39.23 -10.25 48.04
CA GLY A 267 -37.81 -10.33 48.39
C GLY A 267 -37.63 -10.64 49.87
N LEU A 268 -37.31 -11.89 50.21
CA LEU A 268 -36.61 -12.24 51.45
C LEU A 268 -36.10 -13.70 51.37
N VAL A 269 -34.86 -13.94 51.84
CA VAL A 269 -34.17 -15.24 52.03
C VAL A 269 -33.60 -15.80 50.70
N ARG A 270 -32.29 -16.00 50.48
CA ARG A 270 -31.20 -16.48 51.35
C ARG A 270 -29.83 -16.12 50.72
N ARG A 271 -28.98 -15.45 51.49
CA ARG A 271 -27.50 -15.44 51.34
C ARG A 271 -26.95 -16.66 52.11
N PHE A 272 -25.67 -17.01 51.91
CA PHE A 272 -24.87 -18.15 52.42
C PHE A 272 -24.83 -19.34 51.44
N THR A 273 -23.69 -19.86 50.94
CA THR A 273 -22.23 -19.75 51.18
C THR A 273 -21.57 -20.42 49.94
N SER A 274 -20.50 -19.93 49.33
CA SER A 274 -19.12 -20.15 49.79
C SER A 274 -18.11 -19.40 48.91
N MET A 275 -17.00 -19.05 49.55
CA MET A 275 -15.82 -18.35 49.04
C MET A 275 -14.99 -19.20 48.07
N LEU A 276 -14.50 -18.57 47.01
CA LEU A 276 -13.12 -18.69 46.50
C LEU A 276 -12.77 -17.35 45.84
N SER A 277 -11.75 -16.68 46.36
CA SER A 277 -11.21 -15.41 45.86
C SER A 277 -10.21 -15.66 44.72
N PRO A 278 -10.18 -14.78 43.71
CA PRO A 278 -8.91 -14.38 43.10
C PRO A 278 -8.65 -12.88 43.30
N GLN A 279 -7.35 -12.56 43.36
CA GLN A 279 -6.78 -11.24 43.60
C GLN A 279 -7.27 -10.16 42.62
N ALA A 280 -7.34 -8.94 43.16
CA ALA A 280 -7.66 -7.71 42.48
C ALA A 280 -6.52 -7.25 41.56
N GLU A 281 -6.88 -6.80 40.35
CA GLU A 281 -6.22 -5.71 39.64
C GLU A 281 -7.25 -5.04 38.70
N ASP A 282 -7.55 -3.78 39.04
CA ASP A 282 -8.06 -2.67 38.23
C ASP A 282 -9.12 -2.94 37.13
N ALA A 283 -10.39 -2.84 37.51
CA ALA A 283 -11.40 -2.21 36.68
C ALA A 283 -11.75 -0.86 37.34
N ARG A 284 -11.37 0.26 36.70
CA ARG A 284 -11.75 1.62 37.13
C ARG A 284 -12.94 2.09 36.31
N ASP A 285 -13.91 2.67 37.01
CA ASP A 285 -15.27 3.07 36.61
C ASP A 285 -15.38 4.19 35.54
N GLU A 286 -14.38 4.41 34.68
CA GLU A 286 -14.41 5.45 33.63
C GLU A 286 -14.81 4.93 32.23
N GLU A 287 -15.01 3.63 32.05
CA GLU A 287 -15.48 3.05 30.77
C GLU A 287 -16.99 3.23 30.50
N LEU A 288 -17.75 3.87 31.41
CA LEU A 288 -19.21 3.94 31.31
C LEU A 288 -19.79 5.25 30.77
N ASN A 289 -18.97 6.21 30.31
CA ASN A 289 -19.49 7.48 29.79
C ASN A 289 -18.71 8.05 28.58
N GLN A 290 -18.41 7.20 27.61
CA GLN A 290 -18.22 7.68 26.24
C GLN A 290 -19.37 7.14 25.38
N ASP A 291 -20.20 8.05 24.88
CA ASP A 291 -21.09 7.81 23.75
C ASP A 291 -20.23 7.54 22.50
N VAL A 292 -19.65 6.35 22.48
CA VAL A 292 -18.96 5.75 21.36
C VAL A 292 -20.05 5.20 20.45
N PHE A 293 -20.39 5.92 19.39
CA PHE A 293 -21.05 5.30 18.23
C PHE A 293 -20.05 4.38 17.53
N ILE A 294 -19.75 3.23 18.14
CA ILE A 294 -19.36 2.03 17.41
C ILE A 294 -20.65 1.25 17.21
N THR A 295 -21.21 1.36 16.01
CA THR A 295 -22.24 0.43 15.55
C THR A 295 -21.80 -0.14 14.20
N ILE A 296 -21.04 -1.23 14.26
CA ILE A 296 -21.23 -2.32 13.31
C ILE A 296 -21.51 -3.55 14.16
N ASP A 297 -22.79 -3.73 14.48
CA ASP A 297 -23.49 -5.02 14.52
C ASP A 297 -24.77 -4.89 15.36
N ALA A 298 -25.89 -5.23 14.74
CA ALA A 298 -27.12 -5.63 15.39
C ALA A 298 -27.46 -7.03 14.85
N PRO A 299 -28.12 -7.89 15.64
CA PRO A 299 -27.50 -9.11 16.14
C PRO A 299 -27.79 -10.32 15.26
N VAL A 300 -26.78 -11.15 15.04
CA VAL A 300 -26.98 -12.59 14.97
C VAL A 300 -26.36 -13.18 16.22
N LEU A 301 -27.16 -13.87 17.04
CA LEU A 301 -26.68 -14.71 18.13
C LEU A 301 -25.80 -15.82 17.55
N LEU A 302 -24.51 -15.53 17.37
CA LEU A 302 -23.49 -16.55 17.26
C LEU A 302 -22.94 -16.78 18.69
N PRO A 303 -22.99 -18.01 19.20
CA PRO A 303 -22.56 -18.29 20.57
C PRO A 303 -21.09 -17.91 20.76
N TYR A 304 -20.84 -17.04 21.75
CA TYR A 304 -19.51 -16.67 22.24
C TYR A 304 -18.67 -17.94 22.45
N GLY A 305 -17.48 -17.99 21.83
CA GLY A 305 -16.51 -19.06 22.00
C GLY A 305 -16.50 -20.15 20.92
N LYS A 306 -17.38 -20.12 19.90
CA LYS A 306 -17.23 -20.99 18.73
C LYS A 306 -16.55 -20.28 17.58
N PRO A 307 -15.52 -20.87 16.95
CA PRO A 307 -14.90 -20.29 15.77
C PRO A 307 -15.94 -20.15 14.65
N THR A 308 -15.98 -18.98 14.01
CA THR A 308 -16.85 -18.71 12.86
C THR A 308 -16.39 -19.49 11.64
N ALA A 309 -15.07 -19.71 11.52
CA ALA A 309 -14.45 -20.56 10.53
C ALA A 309 -13.11 -21.08 11.06
N SER A 310 -12.66 -22.22 10.56
CA SER A 310 -11.31 -22.74 10.78
C SER A 310 -10.58 -22.85 9.44
N MET A 311 -9.29 -22.52 9.44
CA MET A 311 -8.45 -22.45 8.25
C MET A 311 -7.23 -23.36 8.42
N GLY A 312 -7.04 -24.28 7.47
CA GLY A 312 -5.92 -25.21 7.46
C GLY A 312 -4.72 -24.71 6.63
N PRO A 313 -3.68 -25.55 6.45
CA PRO A 313 -2.47 -25.21 5.73
C PRO A 313 -2.75 -24.73 4.30
N GLY A 314 -2.00 -23.73 3.83
CA GLY A 314 -2.20 -23.07 2.53
C GLY A 314 -3.25 -21.94 2.54
N SER A 315 -3.95 -21.75 3.67
CA SER A 315 -4.85 -20.61 3.85
C SER A 315 -4.06 -19.30 3.96
N LEU A 316 -4.59 -18.24 3.36
CA LEU A 316 -4.03 -16.88 3.35
C LEU A 316 -5.06 -16.00 4.05
N PHE A 317 -4.60 -15.18 5.01
CA PHE A 317 -5.43 -14.20 5.69
C PHE A 317 -4.65 -12.92 6.02
N GLY A 318 -5.38 -11.85 6.28
CA GLY A 318 -4.79 -10.55 6.59
C GLY A 318 -4.21 -9.80 5.39
N GLU A 319 -4.35 -10.37 4.19
CA GLU A 319 -3.96 -9.77 2.92
C GLU A 319 -4.73 -8.48 2.64
N MET A 320 -6.01 -8.42 3.06
CA MET A 320 -6.83 -7.23 2.91
C MET A 320 -6.25 -6.07 3.70
N THR A 321 -6.13 -6.18 5.02
CA THR A 321 -5.54 -5.15 5.90
C THR A 321 -4.14 -4.72 5.43
N CYS A 322 -3.31 -5.69 5.02
CA CYS A 322 -1.99 -5.42 4.48
C CYS A 322 -2.04 -4.49 3.25
N MET A 323 -3.03 -4.65 2.37
CA MET A 323 -3.16 -3.88 1.12
C MET A 323 -4.03 -2.63 1.23
N SER A 324 -5.05 -2.66 2.07
CA SER A 324 -6.11 -1.66 2.13
C SER A 324 -5.95 -0.68 3.27
N PHE A 325 -5.02 -0.94 4.20
CA PHE A 325 -4.77 -0.14 5.41
C PHE A 325 -5.96 -0.10 6.39
N TYR A 326 -6.98 -0.94 6.19
CA TYR A 326 -8.10 -1.10 7.12
C TYR A 326 -7.74 -2.04 8.27
N PRO A 327 -8.36 -1.88 9.45
CA PRO A 327 -8.12 -2.78 10.56
C PRO A 327 -8.50 -4.22 10.21
N ARG A 328 -7.96 -5.20 10.93
CA ARG A 328 -8.31 -6.61 10.76
C ARG A 328 -9.81 -6.80 10.96
N SER A 329 -10.43 -7.53 10.05
CA SER A 329 -11.87 -7.80 10.07
C SER A 329 -12.29 -8.93 11.02
N ALA A 330 -11.32 -9.63 11.62
CA ALA A 330 -11.56 -10.75 12.51
C ALA A 330 -10.34 -10.98 13.40
N THR A 331 -10.57 -11.61 14.54
CA THR A 331 -9.52 -12.13 15.41
C THR A 331 -9.15 -13.53 14.96
N VAL A 332 -7.87 -13.80 14.73
CA VAL A 332 -7.37 -15.11 14.33
C VAL A 332 -6.50 -15.68 15.44
N ARG A 333 -6.78 -16.90 15.87
CA ARG A 333 -6.01 -17.62 16.90
C ARG A 333 -5.49 -18.94 16.37
N ALA A 334 -4.35 -19.40 16.85
CA ALA A 334 -3.90 -20.76 16.60
C ALA A 334 -4.87 -21.75 17.26
N ALA A 335 -5.33 -22.76 16.53
CA ALA A 335 -6.25 -23.76 17.05
C ALA A 335 -5.50 -24.88 17.81
N GLU A 336 -4.24 -25.12 17.46
CA GLU A 336 -3.41 -26.18 18.02
C GLU A 336 -1.96 -25.74 18.28
N ASP A 337 -1.28 -26.47 19.16
CA ASP A 337 0.11 -26.21 19.53
C ASP A 337 1.06 -26.47 18.36
N GLY A 338 1.98 -25.54 18.13
CA GLY A 338 2.93 -25.63 17.03
C GLY A 338 2.33 -25.26 15.67
N THR A 339 1.21 -24.55 15.66
CA THR A 339 0.70 -23.88 14.46
C THR A 339 1.76 -22.93 13.95
N THR A 340 2.14 -23.09 12.68
CA THR A 340 3.20 -22.31 12.06
C THR A 340 2.62 -21.50 10.92
N VAL A 341 2.97 -20.21 10.85
CA VAL A 341 2.53 -19.29 9.81
C VAL A 341 3.71 -18.56 9.18
N LEU A 342 3.62 -18.33 7.88
CA LEU A 342 4.51 -17.44 7.15
C LEU A 342 3.92 -16.03 7.20
N GLU A 343 4.57 -15.13 7.94
CA GLU A 343 4.23 -13.72 7.98
C GLU A 343 5.06 -12.96 6.94
N MET A 344 4.39 -12.22 6.07
CA MET A 344 5.04 -11.44 5.01
C MET A 344 4.67 -9.96 5.05
N LEU A 345 5.65 -9.13 4.72
CA LEU A 345 5.49 -7.69 4.53
C LEU A 345 4.75 -7.36 3.23
N ARG A 346 4.17 -6.17 3.19
CA ARG A 346 3.41 -5.65 2.03
C ARG A 346 4.15 -5.70 0.71
N ASN A 347 5.45 -5.37 0.69
CA ASN A 347 6.24 -5.33 -0.55
C ASN A 347 6.27 -6.69 -1.27
N VAL A 348 6.29 -7.80 -0.51
CA VAL A 348 6.21 -9.15 -1.05
C VAL A 348 4.82 -9.43 -1.60
N LEU A 349 3.78 -9.18 -0.79
CA LEU A 349 2.38 -9.40 -1.20
C LEU A 349 2.04 -8.61 -2.47
N TYR A 350 2.55 -7.39 -2.57
CA TYR A 350 2.39 -6.52 -3.73
C TYR A 350 2.93 -7.17 -5.02
N ILE A 351 4.12 -7.76 -4.96
CA ILE A 351 4.72 -8.44 -6.12
C ILE A 351 3.99 -9.75 -6.43
N MET A 352 3.54 -10.48 -5.41
CA MET A 352 2.75 -11.69 -5.60
C MET A 352 1.43 -11.42 -6.32
N GLN A 353 0.76 -10.31 -6.00
CA GLN A 353 -0.48 -9.88 -6.67
C GLN A 353 -0.30 -9.60 -8.16
N ARG A 354 0.92 -9.42 -8.65
CA ARG A 354 1.18 -9.26 -10.09
C ARG A 354 1.18 -10.57 -10.85
N SER A 355 1.15 -11.71 -10.15
CA SER A 355 0.96 -13.03 -10.75
C SER A 355 -0.54 -13.27 -11.06
N PRO A 356 -0.94 -13.48 -12.33
CA PRO A 356 -2.31 -13.81 -12.68
C PRO A 356 -2.84 -15.07 -11.97
N ALA A 357 -1.96 -16.03 -11.67
CA ALA A 357 -2.33 -17.25 -10.96
C ALA A 357 -2.69 -16.99 -9.50
N PHE A 358 -2.03 -16.02 -8.84
CA PHE A 358 -2.32 -15.62 -7.47
C PHE A 358 -3.53 -14.68 -7.41
N ARG A 359 -3.71 -13.80 -8.41
CA ARG A 359 -4.94 -13.00 -8.57
C ARG A 359 -6.17 -13.89 -8.59
N LYS A 360 -6.15 -14.96 -9.39
CA LYS A 360 -7.28 -15.90 -9.45
C LYS A 360 -7.60 -16.55 -8.11
N VAL A 361 -6.58 -16.89 -7.31
CA VAL A 361 -6.77 -17.44 -5.95
C VAL A 361 -7.42 -16.43 -5.01
N LEU A 362 -7.01 -15.15 -5.05
CA LEU A 362 -7.62 -14.07 -4.29
C LEU A 362 -9.08 -13.80 -4.72
N GLU A 363 -9.35 -13.81 -6.03
CA GLU A 363 -10.68 -13.59 -6.59
C GLU A 363 -11.65 -14.74 -6.30
N ASP A 364 -11.21 -15.98 -6.45
CA ASP A 364 -12.03 -17.17 -6.21
C ASP A 364 -12.43 -17.28 -4.73
N ARG A 365 -11.50 -17.00 -3.79
CA ARG A 365 -11.82 -16.92 -2.35
C ARG A 365 -12.76 -15.77 -2.01
N TYR A 366 -12.58 -14.60 -2.64
CA TYR A 366 -13.44 -13.45 -2.40
C TYR A 366 -14.90 -13.73 -2.77
N ARG A 367 -15.14 -14.34 -3.93
CA ARG A 367 -16.49 -14.69 -4.40
C ARG A 367 -17.19 -15.73 -3.53
N GLN A 368 -16.44 -16.69 -2.99
CA GLN A 368 -17.01 -17.79 -2.21
C GLN A 368 -17.33 -17.38 -0.76
N ASN A 369 -16.50 -16.54 -0.13
CA ASN A 369 -16.54 -16.36 1.33
C ASN A 369 -16.66 -14.91 1.86
N VAL A 370 -16.46 -13.87 1.05
CA VAL A 370 -16.29 -12.48 1.56
C VAL A 370 -17.35 -11.50 1.07
N ILE A 371 -18.03 -11.78 -0.05
CA ILE A 371 -19.04 -10.85 -0.58
C ILE A 371 -20.17 -10.57 0.43
N GLY A 372 -20.59 -11.58 1.20
CA GLY A 372 -21.61 -11.40 2.24
C GLY A 372 -21.16 -10.44 3.32
N THR A 373 -19.94 -10.61 3.85
CA THR A 373 -19.36 -9.73 4.88
C THR A 373 -19.10 -8.33 4.35
N HIS A 374 -18.58 -8.20 3.11
CA HIS A 374 -18.34 -6.90 2.51
C HIS A 374 -19.65 -6.15 2.25
N LEU A 375 -20.67 -6.80 1.66
CA LEU A 375 -21.99 -6.20 1.46
C LEU A 375 -22.68 -5.87 2.78
N ARG A 376 -22.41 -6.61 3.86
CA ARG A 376 -22.85 -6.17 5.19
C ARG A 376 -22.19 -4.83 5.52
N SER A 377 -20.87 -4.72 5.41
CA SER A 377 -20.12 -3.52 5.83
C SER A 377 -20.48 -2.21 5.12
N VAL A 378 -21.11 -2.24 3.95
CA VAL A 378 -21.46 -1.04 3.19
C VAL A 378 -22.69 -0.34 3.82
N PRO A 379 -22.58 0.93 4.26
CA PRO A 379 -23.66 1.64 4.95
C PRO A 379 -24.97 1.72 4.15
N ILE A 380 -24.88 1.78 2.82
CA ILE A 380 -26.05 1.87 1.94
C ILE A 380 -26.96 0.64 2.02
N PHE A 381 -26.41 -0.51 2.44
CA PHE A 381 -27.16 -1.76 2.60
C PHE A 381 -27.67 -1.95 4.04
N ALA A 382 -27.55 -0.94 4.90
CA ALA A 382 -28.03 -1.01 6.29
C ALA A 382 -29.54 -1.27 6.40
N GLY A 383 -30.34 -0.78 5.45
CA GLY A 383 -31.78 -1.07 5.38
C GLY A 383 -32.07 -2.56 5.20
N LEU A 384 -31.30 -3.23 4.32
CA LEU A 384 -31.42 -4.67 4.05
C LEU A 384 -31.01 -5.54 5.24
N ARG A 385 -30.09 -5.05 6.09
CA ARG A 385 -29.64 -5.77 7.30
C ARG A 385 -30.76 -5.99 8.32
N ARG A 386 -31.83 -5.19 8.29
CA ARG A 386 -32.97 -5.32 9.23
C ARG A 386 -33.71 -6.64 9.08
N ASN A 387 -33.61 -7.29 7.91
CA ASN A 387 -34.24 -8.57 7.65
C ASN A 387 -33.23 -9.57 7.07
N GLU A 388 -32.76 -10.48 7.90
CA GLU A 388 -31.70 -11.45 7.57
C GLU A 388 -32.07 -12.35 6.37
N LYS A 389 -33.36 -12.69 6.18
CA LYS A 389 -33.80 -13.49 5.02
C LYS A 389 -33.71 -12.70 3.71
N VAL A 390 -34.04 -11.41 3.76
CA VAL A 390 -33.96 -10.49 2.62
C VAL A 390 -32.50 -10.24 2.28
N PHE A 391 -31.65 -10.04 3.30
CA PHE A 391 -30.22 -9.87 3.13
C PHE A 391 -29.54 -11.12 2.53
N ALA A 392 -29.87 -12.32 3.02
CA ALA A 392 -29.33 -13.57 2.48
C ALA A 392 -29.69 -13.76 0.99
N ARG A 393 -30.94 -13.48 0.62
CA ARG A 393 -31.40 -13.52 -0.79
C ARG A 393 -30.67 -12.48 -1.65
N PHE A 394 -30.48 -11.27 -1.13
CA PHE A 394 -29.71 -10.22 -1.81
C PHE A 394 -28.26 -10.65 -2.05
N VAL A 395 -27.58 -11.20 -1.04
CA VAL A 395 -26.20 -11.69 -1.16
C VAL A 395 -26.09 -12.80 -2.19
N GLU A 396 -27.05 -13.72 -2.23
CA GLU A 396 -27.08 -14.82 -3.20
C GLU A 396 -27.21 -14.31 -4.65
N GLU A 397 -28.09 -13.34 -4.89
CA GLU A 397 -28.21 -12.71 -6.21
C GLU A 397 -26.95 -11.94 -6.61
N MET A 398 -26.29 -11.29 -5.65
CA MET A 398 -25.07 -10.52 -5.91
C MET A 398 -23.87 -11.39 -6.26
N ARG A 399 -23.79 -12.65 -5.79
CA ARG A 399 -22.65 -13.55 -6.04
C ARG A 399 -22.31 -13.70 -7.53
N ASN A 400 -23.32 -13.69 -8.40
CA ASN A 400 -23.15 -13.89 -9.84
C ASN A 400 -23.16 -12.59 -10.66
N LYS A 401 -23.51 -11.45 -10.05
CA LYS A 401 -23.68 -10.15 -10.73
C LYS A 401 -22.55 -9.15 -10.46
N VAL A 402 -21.68 -9.42 -9.50
CA VAL A 402 -20.51 -8.57 -9.20
C VAL A 402 -19.34 -8.89 -10.11
N GLN A 403 -18.74 -7.85 -10.67
CA GLN A 403 -17.45 -7.88 -11.33
C GLN A 403 -16.39 -7.20 -10.45
N LEU A 404 -15.24 -7.84 -10.25
CA LEU A 404 -14.10 -7.18 -9.62
C LEU A 404 -13.35 -6.38 -10.67
N ARG A 405 -13.14 -5.09 -10.42
CA ARG A 405 -12.33 -4.21 -11.24
C ARG A 405 -11.19 -3.68 -10.37
N ARG A 406 -9.95 -4.02 -10.73
CA ARG A 406 -8.76 -3.41 -10.12
C ARG A 406 -8.35 -2.21 -10.96
N CYS A 407 -7.99 -1.14 -10.29
CA CYS A 407 -7.47 0.08 -10.89
C CYS A 407 -6.05 0.34 -10.39
N GLU A 408 -5.18 0.77 -11.30
CA GLU A 408 -3.81 1.16 -10.97
C GLU A 408 -3.77 2.62 -10.43
N PRO A 409 -2.75 2.99 -9.64
CA PRO A 409 -2.59 4.37 -9.17
C PRO A 409 -2.58 5.37 -10.34
N GLY A 410 -3.39 6.42 -10.24
CA GLY A 410 -3.58 7.43 -11.28
C GLY A 410 -4.56 7.03 -12.39
N GLU A 411 -5.07 5.80 -12.42
CA GLU A 411 -6.06 5.37 -13.41
C GLU A 411 -7.38 6.14 -13.23
N VAL A 412 -7.88 6.71 -14.33
CA VAL A 412 -9.20 7.35 -14.35
C VAL A 412 -10.27 6.27 -14.54
N ILE A 413 -11.10 6.06 -13.52
CA ILE A 413 -12.16 5.05 -13.49
C ILE A 413 -13.27 5.41 -14.48
N PHE A 414 -13.72 6.67 -14.42
CA PHE A 414 -14.54 7.34 -15.43
C PHE A 414 -14.36 8.87 -15.35
N ARG A 415 -14.65 9.56 -16.45
CA ARG A 415 -14.56 11.03 -16.55
C ARG A 415 -15.92 11.69 -16.39
N GLN A 416 -15.92 12.90 -15.84
CA GLN A 416 -17.08 13.79 -15.87
C GLN A 416 -17.61 13.94 -17.30
N GLY A 417 -18.94 13.90 -17.46
CA GLY A 417 -19.64 14.00 -18.74
C GLY A 417 -19.71 12.70 -19.53
N ALA A 418 -19.01 11.64 -19.14
CA ALA A 418 -19.14 10.32 -19.78
C ALA A 418 -20.53 9.72 -19.53
N SER A 419 -20.96 8.75 -20.35
CA SER A 419 -22.18 7.98 -20.08
C SER A 419 -22.05 7.22 -18.76
N ALA A 420 -23.16 7.13 -18.01
CA ALA A 420 -23.27 6.37 -16.78
C ALA A 420 -23.56 4.87 -16.99
N ASP A 421 -23.68 4.39 -18.24
CA ASP A 421 -24.05 3.01 -18.56
C ASP A 421 -22.98 1.97 -18.17
N ASP A 422 -21.78 2.39 -17.79
CA ASP A 422 -20.72 1.50 -17.34
C ASP A 422 -21.05 0.83 -16.00
N GLY A 423 -21.79 1.48 -15.09
CA GLY A 423 -22.36 0.84 -13.90
C GLY A 423 -22.06 1.53 -12.57
N PHE A 424 -22.35 0.83 -11.49
CA PHE A 424 -22.19 1.30 -10.12
C PHE A 424 -20.96 0.67 -9.48
N TYR A 425 -20.22 1.42 -8.66
CA TYR A 425 -18.97 0.97 -8.07
C TYR A 425 -19.00 1.07 -6.55
N LEU A 426 -18.55 -0.01 -5.90
CA LEU A 426 -18.29 -0.09 -4.48
C LEU A 426 -16.78 -0.20 -4.26
N VAL A 427 -16.24 0.62 -3.37
CA VAL A 427 -14.81 0.58 -3.03
C VAL A 427 -14.59 -0.54 -2.03
N ARG A 428 -13.82 -1.55 -2.43
CA ARG A 428 -13.43 -2.66 -1.55
C ARG A 428 -12.13 -2.36 -0.80
N SER A 429 -11.17 -1.77 -1.49
CA SER A 429 -9.88 -1.38 -0.94
C SER A 429 -9.26 -0.29 -1.81
N GLY A 430 -8.42 0.56 -1.20
CA GLY A 430 -7.84 1.71 -1.85
C GLY A 430 -8.75 2.94 -1.81
N PHE A 431 -8.30 4.03 -2.43
CA PHE A 431 -8.98 5.33 -2.38
C PHE A 431 -9.26 5.87 -3.78
N VAL A 432 -10.45 6.42 -3.95
CA VAL A 432 -10.88 7.08 -5.18
C VAL A 432 -11.00 8.57 -4.93
N LYS A 433 -10.22 9.37 -5.65
CA LYS A 433 -10.39 10.83 -5.72
C LYS A 433 -11.58 11.14 -6.62
N VAL A 434 -12.55 11.90 -6.11
CA VAL A 434 -13.67 12.42 -6.87
C VAL A 434 -13.44 13.91 -7.11
N SER A 435 -13.28 14.30 -8.37
CA SER A 435 -13.02 15.69 -8.74
C SER A 435 -13.95 16.17 -9.86
N GLN A 436 -14.18 17.48 -9.89
CA GLN A 436 -14.97 18.12 -10.92
C GLN A 436 -14.12 19.19 -11.61
N THR A 437 -14.12 19.18 -12.94
CA THR A 437 -13.49 20.23 -13.74
C THR A 437 -14.47 21.36 -13.94
N ARG A 438 -14.06 22.59 -13.60
CA ARG A 438 -14.84 23.81 -13.74
C ARG A 438 -13.98 24.95 -14.30
N PRO A 439 -14.58 26.07 -14.77
CA PRO A 439 -13.82 27.27 -15.11
C PRO A 439 -13.05 27.75 -13.88
N GLY A 440 -11.72 27.61 -13.88
CA GLY A 440 -10.86 27.89 -12.72
C GLY A 440 -9.98 26.72 -12.26
N GLY A 441 -10.18 25.51 -12.78
CA GLY A 441 -9.30 24.35 -12.52
C GLY A 441 -10.03 23.08 -12.11
N GLU A 442 -9.26 22.08 -11.67
CA GLU A 442 -9.77 20.84 -11.08
C GLU A 442 -10.07 21.06 -9.59
N PHE A 443 -11.32 20.81 -9.19
CA PHE A 443 -11.74 20.89 -7.79
C PHE A 443 -11.98 19.48 -7.25
N VAL A 444 -11.30 19.11 -6.17
CA VAL A 444 -11.55 17.85 -5.48
C VAL A 444 -12.80 17.99 -4.61
N LEU A 445 -13.81 17.17 -4.88
CA LEU A 445 -15.08 17.18 -4.15
C LEU A 445 -15.00 16.28 -2.92
N ASN A 446 -14.45 15.08 -3.08
CA ASN A 446 -14.39 14.08 -2.02
C ASN A 446 -13.30 13.03 -2.32
N TYR A 447 -12.91 12.28 -1.30
CA TYR A 447 -12.13 11.05 -1.41
C TYR A 447 -12.95 9.90 -0.83
N ILE A 448 -13.08 8.82 -1.58
CA ILE A 448 -13.92 7.69 -1.21
C ILE A 448 -13.02 6.50 -0.87
N GLY A 449 -13.04 6.08 0.39
CA GLY A 449 -12.37 4.88 0.89
C GLY A 449 -13.25 3.63 0.86
N SER A 450 -12.76 2.53 1.42
CA SER A 450 -13.46 1.25 1.51
C SER A 450 -14.83 1.37 2.19
N GLY A 451 -15.79 0.61 1.68
CA GLY A 451 -17.19 0.68 2.12
C GLY A 451 -17.95 1.87 1.53
N GLY A 452 -17.24 2.84 0.94
CA GLY A 452 -17.82 3.90 0.14
C GLY A 452 -18.27 3.41 -1.25
N TYR A 453 -19.14 4.19 -1.88
CA TYR A 453 -19.69 3.90 -3.20
C TYR A 453 -19.72 5.15 -4.06
N PHE A 454 -19.78 4.95 -5.38
CA PHE A 454 -19.93 6.05 -6.34
C PHE A 454 -20.49 5.58 -7.68
N GLY A 455 -21.00 6.55 -8.45
CA GLY A 455 -21.51 6.34 -9.80
C GLY A 455 -23.01 6.03 -9.85
N GLU A 456 -23.73 6.20 -8.76
CA GLU A 456 -25.18 6.05 -8.66
C GLU A 456 -25.95 7.19 -9.34
N ILE A 457 -25.47 8.44 -9.24
CA ILE A 457 -26.22 9.64 -9.67
C ILE A 457 -26.66 9.52 -11.14
N GLY A 458 -25.73 9.16 -12.02
CA GLY A 458 -26.03 9.03 -13.45
C GLY A 458 -27.01 7.89 -13.76
N LEU A 459 -26.98 6.81 -12.96
CA LEU A 459 -27.87 5.66 -13.11
C LEU A 459 -29.28 5.92 -12.58
N LEU A 460 -29.41 6.82 -11.61
CA LEU A 460 -30.67 7.21 -10.97
C LEU A 460 -31.29 8.45 -11.62
N SER A 461 -30.74 8.93 -12.73
CA SER A 461 -31.15 10.18 -13.36
C SER A 461 -32.54 10.17 -14.03
N ASP A 462 -33.18 9.01 -14.10
CA ASP A 462 -34.59 8.87 -14.47
C ASP A 462 -35.54 9.30 -13.34
N ILE A 463 -35.03 9.46 -12.13
CA ILE A 463 -35.78 9.88 -10.95
C ILE A 463 -35.95 11.41 -10.97
N PRO A 464 -37.18 11.95 -10.88
CA PRO A 464 -37.46 13.39 -11.01
C PRO A 464 -36.59 14.27 -10.10
N GLU A 465 -36.39 13.85 -8.85
CA GLU A 465 -35.63 14.54 -7.82
C GLU A 465 -34.17 14.73 -8.21
N ILE A 466 -33.56 13.75 -8.87
CA ILE A 466 -32.16 13.79 -9.33
C ILE A 466 -32.07 14.48 -10.69
N ARG A 467 -33.05 14.27 -11.57
CA ARG A 467 -33.13 14.92 -12.89
C ARG A 467 -33.17 16.44 -12.80
N ALA A 468 -33.75 16.97 -11.72
CA ALA A 468 -33.79 18.41 -11.47
C ALA A 468 -32.40 19.03 -11.23
N VAL A 469 -31.42 18.24 -10.78
CA VAL A 469 -30.12 18.73 -10.28
C VAL A 469 -28.91 18.15 -11.03
N ALA A 470 -29.08 17.10 -11.83
CA ALA A 470 -28.00 16.47 -12.60
C ALA A 470 -28.44 16.15 -14.05
N PRO A 471 -27.54 16.29 -15.04
CA PRO A 471 -27.84 15.94 -16.42
C PRO A 471 -28.09 14.43 -16.58
N PRO A 472 -29.14 14.04 -17.33
CA PRO A 472 -29.57 12.65 -17.40
C PRO A 472 -28.53 11.75 -18.08
N GLY A 473 -28.32 10.57 -17.50
CA GLY A 473 -27.48 9.51 -18.03
C GLY A 473 -25.97 9.79 -18.03
N THR A 474 -25.50 10.84 -17.35
CA THR A 474 -24.08 11.24 -17.39
C THR A 474 -23.38 11.19 -16.04
N ARG A 475 -22.05 11.08 -16.07
CA ARG A 475 -21.18 11.18 -14.90
C ARG A 475 -21.03 12.63 -14.46
N THR A 476 -21.33 12.92 -13.20
CA THR A 476 -21.28 14.29 -12.65
C THR A 476 -19.88 14.72 -12.22
N ALA A 477 -18.96 13.78 -12.00
CA ALA A 477 -17.59 14.01 -11.58
C ALA A 477 -16.63 12.99 -12.25
N THR A 478 -15.34 13.31 -12.24
CA THR A 478 -14.24 12.40 -12.59
C THR A 478 -13.81 11.63 -11.35
N CYS A 479 -13.71 10.32 -11.48
CA CYS A 479 -13.21 9.45 -10.41
C CYS A 479 -11.86 8.87 -10.82
N THR A 480 -10.83 9.09 -9.99
CA THR A 480 -9.46 8.64 -10.24
C THR A 480 -8.96 7.81 -9.06
N ALA A 481 -8.34 6.66 -9.36
CA ALA A 481 -7.68 5.83 -8.36
C ALA A 481 -6.43 6.56 -7.82
N LEU A 482 -6.32 6.75 -6.51
CA LEU A 482 -5.12 7.33 -5.89
C LEU A 482 -4.03 6.28 -5.63
N ASP A 483 -4.44 5.04 -5.41
CA ASP A 483 -3.57 3.88 -5.19
C ASP A 483 -4.08 2.70 -6.03
N HIS A 484 -3.59 1.50 -5.76
CA HIS A 484 -4.23 0.27 -6.22
C HIS A 484 -5.61 0.15 -5.57
N VAL A 485 -6.64 0.44 -6.34
CA VAL A 485 -8.03 0.36 -5.88
C VAL A 485 -8.65 -0.93 -6.39
N ASP A 486 -9.25 -1.70 -5.49
CA ASP A 486 -10.12 -2.79 -5.88
C ASP A 486 -11.57 -2.34 -5.73
N LEU A 487 -12.30 -2.42 -6.85
CA LEU A 487 -13.69 -2.02 -6.97
C LEU A 487 -14.55 -3.25 -7.21
N VAL A 488 -15.73 -3.24 -6.61
CA VAL A 488 -16.84 -4.13 -6.92
C VAL A 488 -17.75 -3.36 -7.86
N ARG A 489 -17.73 -3.72 -9.14
CA ARG A 489 -18.58 -3.16 -10.20
C ARG A 489 -19.87 -3.97 -10.32
N ILE A 490 -21.00 -3.26 -10.31
CA ILE A 490 -22.33 -3.76 -10.65
C ILE A 490 -22.72 -3.11 -11.97
N THR A 491 -23.15 -3.88 -12.97
CA THR A 491 -23.52 -3.30 -14.27
C THR A 491 -24.74 -2.39 -14.14
N ALA A 492 -24.90 -1.40 -15.04
CA ALA A 492 -26.05 -0.50 -15.02
C ALA A 492 -27.39 -1.25 -15.04
N ARG A 493 -27.48 -2.32 -15.85
CA ARG A 493 -28.65 -3.19 -15.92
C ARG A 493 -28.92 -3.89 -14.59
N ASP A 494 -27.91 -4.57 -14.04
CA ASP A 494 -28.06 -5.29 -12.77
C ASP A 494 -28.41 -4.33 -11.62
N PHE A 495 -27.81 -3.14 -11.58
CA PHE A 495 -28.09 -2.12 -10.58
C PHE A 495 -29.56 -1.67 -10.64
N ARG A 496 -30.08 -1.35 -11.83
CA ARG A 496 -31.49 -0.97 -12.01
C ARG A 496 -32.43 -2.11 -11.58
N ASP A 497 -32.11 -3.34 -11.97
CA ASP A 497 -32.90 -4.52 -11.59
C ASP A 497 -32.95 -4.71 -10.07
N ILE A 498 -31.83 -4.49 -9.37
CA ILE A 498 -31.73 -4.59 -7.92
C ILE A 498 -32.53 -3.47 -7.24
N VAL A 499 -32.33 -2.22 -7.65
CA VAL A 499 -33.01 -1.06 -7.05
C VAL A 499 -34.53 -1.16 -7.19
N ASN A 500 -35.01 -1.70 -8.32
CA ASN A 500 -36.44 -1.91 -8.54
C ASN A 500 -37.05 -3.05 -7.69
N ARG A 501 -36.24 -4.05 -7.31
CA ARG A 501 -36.69 -5.18 -6.48
C ARG A 501 -36.71 -4.88 -4.98
N PHE A 502 -35.89 -3.93 -4.53
CA PHE A 502 -35.78 -3.51 -3.12
C PHE A 502 -35.99 -1.99 -2.98
N PRO A 503 -37.18 -1.47 -3.34
CA PRO A 503 -37.41 -0.03 -3.41
C PRO A 503 -37.34 0.65 -2.04
N ASP A 504 -37.90 0.05 -1.00
CA ASP A 504 -37.97 0.67 0.34
C ASP A 504 -36.62 0.63 1.05
N GLU A 505 -35.81 -0.41 0.81
CA GLU A 505 -34.54 -0.62 1.50
C GLU A 505 -33.32 -0.01 0.78
N LEU A 506 -33.39 0.20 -0.54
CA LEU A 506 -32.26 0.72 -1.35
C LEU A 506 -32.56 2.02 -2.08
N LYS A 507 -33.73 2.14 -2.72
CA LYS A 507 -33.99 3.25 -3.66
C LYS A 507 -34.02 4.59 -2.94
N GLN A 508 -34.69 4.69 -1.79
CA GLN A 508 -34.77 5.96 -1.07
C GLN A 508 -33.43 6.43 -0.47
N PRO A 509 -32.68 5.59 0.26
CA PRO A 509 -31.34 5.97 0.75
C PRO A 509 -30.39 6.42 -0.36
N LEU A 510 -30.47 5.78 -1.54
CA LEU A 510 -29.70 6.16 -2.73
C LEU A 510 -30.09 7.56 -3.26
N ILE A 511 -31.38 7.89 -3.31
CA ILE A 511 -31.85 9.21 -3.74
C ILE A 511 -31.38 10.29 -2.76
N GLU A 512 -31.58 10.08 -1.46
CA GLU A 512 -31.18 11.02 -0.41
C GLU A 512 -29.66 11.28 -0.43
N GLY A 513 -28.86 10.22 -0.60
CA GLY A 513 -27.40 10.32 -0.73
C GLY A 513 -26.96 11.08 -1.98
N ALA A 514 -27.60 10.81 -3.12
CA ALA A 514 -27.32 11.47 -4.39
C ALA A 514 -27.63 12.98 -4.34
N VAL A 515 -28.80 13.35 -3.82
CA VAL A 515 -29.21 14.76 -3.67
C VAL A 515 -28.24 15.50 -2.75
N ARG A 516 -27.91 14.92 -1.57
CA ARG A 516 -26.96 15.51 -0.63
C ARG A 516 -25.59 15.77 -1.27
N THR A 517 -25.11 14.82 -2.08
CA THR A 517 -23.81 14.93 -2.76
C THR A 517 -23.81 16.05 -3.82
N LEU A 518 -24.89 16.17 -4.58
CA LEU A 518 -25.04 17.22 -5.60
C LEU A 518 -25.19 18.61 -4.99
N GLU A 519 -25.98 18.74 -3.92
CA GLU A 519 -26.12 19.99 -3.18
C GLU A 519 -24.80 20.43 -2.56
N TYR A 520 -24.07 19.49 -1.94
CA TYR A 520 -22.74 19.75 -1.40
C TYR A 520 -21.78 20.25 -2.48
N GLY A 521 -21.71 19.57 -3.63
CA GLY A 521 -20.88 19.98 -4.76
C GLY A 521 -21.22 21.37 -5.28
N ARG A 522 -22.50 21.78 -5.22
CA ARG A 522 -22.98 23.11 -5.62
C ARG A 522 -22.60 24.19 -4.59
N VAL A 523 -22.75 23.91 -3.30
CA VAL A 523 -22.39 24.84 -2.21
C VAL A 523 -20.88 25.04 -2.14
N ALA A 524 -20.09 23.96 -2.27
CA ALA A 524 -18.64 24.02 -2.35
C ALA A 524 -18.16 24.83 -3.58
N ALA A 525 -18.92 24.82 -4.69
CA ALA A 525 -18.64 25.63 -5.87
C ALA A 525 -18.80 27.13 -5.62
N GLN A 526 -19.84 27.51 -4.90
CA GLN A 526 -20.25 28.89 -4.71
C GLN A 526 -19.44 29.60 -3.61
N ASN A 527 -18.91 28.83 -2.64
CA ASN A 527 -18.33 29.38 -1.42
C ASN A 527 -16.78 29.41 -1.37
N VAL A 528 -16.09 29.35 -2.51
CA VAL A 528 -14.64 29.56 -2.54
C VAL A 528 -14.24 30.97 -2.06
N GLN A 529 -15.20 31.89 -1.83
CA GLN A 529 -14.89 33.26 -1.42
C GLN A 529 -15.44 33.82 -0.10
N MET A 530 -16.44 33.27 0.63
CA MET A 530 -16.98 34.09 1.77
C MET A 530 -17.55 33.46 3.06
N ASN A 531 -17.53 32.14 3.34
CA ASN A 531 -18.06 31.64 4.64
C ASN A 531 -17.23 30.52 5.32
N SER A 532 -17.01 30.66 6.64
CA SER A 532 -16.15 29.81 7.49
C SER A 532 -16.57 28.32 7.50
N LEU A 533 -17.87 28.02 7.54
CA LEU A 533 -18.39 26.66 7.65
C LEU A 533 -18.20 25.81 6.37
N GLY A 534 -18.31 26.43 5.19
CA GLY A 534 -18.11 25.74 3.91
C GLY A 534 -16.66 25.31 3.72
N SER A 535 -15.72 26.17 4.10
CA SER A 535 -14.29 25.84 4.11
C SER A 535 -13.93 24.78 5.15
N PHE A 536 -14.60 24.76 6.30
CA PHE A 536 -14.40 23.79 7.38
C PHE A 536 -14.67 22.35 6.92
N ILE A 537 -15.79 22.16 6.21
CA ILE A 537 -16.21 20.85 5.70
C ILE A 537 -15.40 20.46 4.45
N ALA A 538 -15.16 21.40 3.53
CA ALA A 538 -14.37 21.16 2.31
C ALA A 538 -12.92 20.75 2.60
N GLN A 539 -12.38 21.12 3.76
CA GLN A 539 -11.01 20.79 4.17
C GLN A 539 -10.93 19.56 5.07
N GLY A 540 -12.01 18.76 5.16
CA GLY A 540 -12.04 17.49 5.88
C GLY A 540 -11.84 17.63 7.40
N LEU A 541 -12.05 18.83 7.97
CA LEU A 541 -11.85 19.05 9.40
C LEU A 541 -12.91 18.34 10.25
N MET A 542 -14.10 18.10 9.71
CA MET A 542 -15.17 17.35 10.39
C MET A 542 -14.77 15.91 10.76
N GLU A 543 -13.92 15.27 9.95
CA GLU A 543 -13.48 13.89 10.17
C GLU A 543 -12.17 13.79 10.98
N ALA A 544 -11.56 14.94 11.29
CA ALA A 544 -10.33 15.01 12.05
C ALA A 544 -10.55 14.60 13.51
N GLN A 545 -9.78 13.59 13.95
CA GLN A 545 -9.90 13.03 15.29
C GLN A 545 -9.07 13.81 16.32
N SER A 546 -8.01 14.49 15.87
CA SER A 546 -7.12 15.24 16.74
C SER A 546 -6.51 16.43 16.00
N LEU A 547 -7.19 17.58 16.04
CA LEU A 547 -6.68 18.85 15.52
C LEU A 547 -5.86 19.55 16.59
N LEU A 548 -4.68 20.05 16.23
CA LEU A 548 -4.01 21.05 17.06
C LEU A 548 -4.55 22.44 16.69
N VAL A 549 -5.17 23.08 17.67
CA VAL A 549 -5.79 24.39 17.53
C VAL A 549 -5.07 25.37 18.45
N LEU A 550 -4.71 26.53 17.91
CA LEU A 550 -4.14 27.64 18.64
C LEU A 550 -5.18 28.76 18.75
N ASP A 551 -5.54 29.15 19.97
CA ASP A 551 -6.33 30.37 20.24
C ASP A 551 -5.43 31.59 20.05
N LEU A 552 -5.67 32.38 19.01
CA LEU A 552 -4.86 33.53 18.65
C LEU A 552 -5.04 34.74 19.59
N GLU A 553 -6.10 34.77 20.41
CA GLU A 553 -6.25 35.81 21.44
C GLU A 553 -5.35 35.55 22.65
N LYS A 554 -5.15 34.27 22.99
CA LYS A 554 -4.24 33.85 24.07
C LYS A 554 -2.79 33.69 23.61
N CYS A 555 -2.58 33.36 22.33
CA CYS A 555 -1.26 33.02 21.81
C CYS A 555 -0.36 34.25 21.65
N THR A 556 0.67 34.35 22.47
CA THR A 556 1.71 35.41 22.40
C THR A 556 2.84 35.11 21.42
N ARG A 557 2.79 33.97 20.71
CA ARG A 557 3.85 33.49 19.80
C ARG A 557 5.24 33.37 20.44
N CYS A 558 5.29 32.91 21.69
CA CYS A 558 6.54 32.67 22.44
C CYS A 558 7.37 31.44 21.98
N ASP A 559 6.88 30.66 21.02
CA ASP A 559 7.53 29.49 20.40
C ASP A 559 7.75 28.28 21.31
N GLU A 560 7.25 28.29 22.54
CA GLU A 560 7.40 27.17 23.48
C GLU A 560 6.76 25.87 22.97
N CYS A 561 5.61 25.94 22.29
CA CYS A 561 4.97 24.76 21.70
C CYS A 561 5.83 24.09 20.61
N THR A 562 6.58 24.87 19.84
CA THR A 562 7.48 24.37 18.79
C THR A 562 8.80 23.86 19.37
N LYS A 563 9.35 24.54 20.38
CA LYS A 563 10.57 24.11 21.08
C LYS A 563 10.34 22.78 21.80
N ALA A 564 9.28 22.67 22.60
CA ALA A 564 8.94 21.44 23.30
C ALA A 564 8.70 20.27 22.34
N CYS A 565 8.12 20.52 21.16
CA CYS A 565 7.98 19.50 20.14
C CYS A 565 9.34 19.06 19.58
N ALA A 566 10.23 20.00 19.26
CA ALA A 566 11.58 19.67 18.79
C ALA A 566 12.40 18.91 19.84
N ASP A 567 12.34 19.34 21.11
CA ASP A 567 13.06 18.71 22.22
C ASP A 567 12.61 17.26 22.45
N ALA A 568 11.31 16.99 22.33
CA ALA A 568 10.76 15.64 22.39
C ALA A 568 11.14 14.75 21.18
N HIS A 569 11.63 15.34 20.09
CA HIS A 569 11.82 14.65 18.80
C HIS A 569 13.16 14.98 18.15
N SER A 570 14.25 14.85 18.91
CA SER A 570 15.64 14.92 18.40
C SER A 570 15.95 16.23 17.66
N GLY A 571 15.38 17.34 18.11
CA GLY A 571 15.58 18.68 17.55
C GLY A 571 14.71 19.01 16.33
N VAL A 572 13.81 18.11 15.91
CA VAL A 572 12.93 18.33 14.75
C VAL A 572 11.48 18.53 15.21
N THR A 573 10.96 19.74 15.03
CA THR A 573 9.53 20.01 15.27
C THR A 573 8.66 19.30 14.24
N ARG A 574 7.65 18.57 14.73
CA ARG A 574 6.59 17.95 13.91
C ARG A 574 5.35 18.83 13.81
N LEU A 575 5.46 20.06 14.27
CA LEU A 575 4.43 21.10 14.30
C LEU A 575 4.87 22.29 13.45
N ILE A 576 4.00 22.73 12.55
CA ILE A 576 4.12 24.00 11.84
C ILE A 576 2.93 24.89 12.22
N ARG A 577 3.19 26.09 12.74
CA ARG A 577 2.16 27.07 13.16
C ARG A 577 1.58 27.86 11.97
N GLU A 578 1.35 27.15 10.88
CA GLU A 578 0.69 27.65 9.69
C GLU A 578 -0.49 26.73 9.39
N GLY A 579 -1.55 27.29 8.82
CA GLY A 579 -2.75 26.54 8.52
C GLY A 579 -3.98 27.40 8.49
N LEU A 580 -5.11 26.76 8.74
CA LEU A 580 -6.43 27.31 8.47
C LEU A 580 -6.89 28.16 9.65
N ARG A 581 -7.44 29.33 9.36
CA ARG A 581 -7.94 30.25 10.38
C ARG A 581 -9.47 30.26 10.37
N PHE A 582 -10.05 30.05 11.52
CA PHE A 582 -11.49 30.12 11.76
C PHE A 582 -11.72 31.05 12.94
N ASP A 583 -12.23 32.24 12.66
CA ASP A 583 -12.38 33.27 13.68
C ASP A 583 -11.04 33.51 14.42
N LYS A 584 -11.01 33.38 15.76
CA LYS A 584 -9.78 33.49 16.56
C LYS A 584 -8.91 32.23 16.60
N PHE A 585 -9.36 31.12 16.01
CA PHE A 585 -8.66 29.84 16.09
C PHE A 585 -7.80 29.59 14.84
N LEU A 586 -6.55 29.16 15.05
CA LEU A 586 -5.65 28.67 14.01
C LEU A 586 -5.51 27.15 14.14
N VAL A 587 -5.95 26.41 13.12
CA VAL A 587 -5.68 24.98 12.99
C VAL A 587 -4.27 24.82 12.44
N ALA A 588 -3.33 24.43 13.29
CA ALA A 588 -1.93 24.29 12.94
C ALA A 588 -1.69 23.02 12.11
N SER A 589 -0.76 23.10 11.15
CA SER A 589 -0.30 21.95 10.37
C SER A 589 0.41 20.95 11.29
N SER A 590 -0.32 19.87 11.55
CA SER A 590 0.07 18.73 12.36
C SER A 590 -0.85 17.56 12.01
N CYS A 591 -0.39 16.32 12.24
CA CYS A 591 -1.20 15.14 11.98
C CYS A 591 -2.59 15.27 12.63
N ARG A 592 -3.63 14.99 11.84
CA ARG A 592 -5.05 15.08 12.23
C ARG A 592 -5.62 13.74 12.73
N SER A 593 -4.80 12.68 12.71
CA SER A 593 -5.22 11.29 12.96
C SER A 593 -6.50 10.92 12.18
N CYS A 594 -6.51 11.29 10.89
CA CYS A 594 -7.64 11.08 9.97
C CYS A 594 -8.08 9.63 10.01
N GLN A 595 -9.39 9.36 9.95
CA GLN A 595 -9.93 8.00 9.88
C GLN A 595 -9.34 7.22 8.68
N ASP A 596 -9.23 7.89 7.53
CA ASP A 596 -8.58 7.37 6.32
C ASP A 596 -7.16 7.96 6.15
N PRO A 597 -6.08 7.15 6.28
CA PRO A 597 -4.72 7.65 6.30
C PRO A 597 -4.08 7.68 4.90
N TYR A 598 -4.46 8.66 4.07
CA TYR A 598 -3.92 8.83 2.70
C TYR A 598 -2.40 8.87 2.66
N CYS A 599 -1.77 9.46 3.68
CA CYS A 599 -0.32 9.54 3.77
C CYS A 599 0.40 8.19 3.77
N MET A 600 -0.27 7.10 4.16
CA MET A 600 0.34 5.77 4.20
C MET A 600 0.39 5.09 2.82
N VAL A 601 -0.41 5.58 1.88
CA VAL A 601 -0.49 5.09 0.51
C VAL A 601 0.88 5.20 -0.16
N GLY A 602 1.29 4.13 -0.83
CA GLY A 602 2.51 4.14 -1.66
C GLY A 602 3.85 4.15 -0.91
N CYS A 603 3.88 3.96 0.42
CA CYS A 603 5.16 3.82 1.14
C CYS A 603 5.86 2.50 0.74
N PRO A 604 7.03 2.55 0.08
CA PRO A 604 7.67 1.37 -0.50
C PRO A 604 8.26 0.42 0.54
N VAL A 605 8.65 0.94 1.70
CA VAL A 605 9.34 0.21 2.77
C VAL A 605 8.45 -0.02 3.99
N GLY A 606 7.18 0.41 3.94
CA GLY A 606 6.25 0.29 5.06
C GLY A 606 6.75 0.95 6.35
N SER A 607 7.55 2.02 6.24
CA SER A 607 8.07 2.78 7.39
C SER A 607 7.02 3.67 8.03
N ILE A 608 6.01 4.09 7.26
CA ILE A 608 4.85 4.78 7.81
C ILE A 608 3.82 3.76 8.28
N ARG A 609 3.48 3.82 9.56
CA ARG A 609 2.60 2.89 10.27
C ARG A 609 1.53 3.66 11.02
N ARG A 610 0.48 2.95 11.43
CA ARG A 610 -0.61 3.51 12.21
C ARG A 610 -0.84 2.67 13.45
N ARG A 611 -0.98 3.32 14.61
CA ARG A 611 -1.37 2.65 15.86
C ARG A 611 -2.89 2.55 15.96
N ASN A 612 -3.38 1.75 16.91
CA ASN A 612 -4.81 1.55 17.14
C ASN A 612 -5.54 2.85 17.53
N THR A 613 -4.83 3.81 18.10
CA THR A 613 -5.28 5.18 18.44
C THR A 613 -5.30 6.15 17.25
N LEU A 614 -5.12 5.63 16.02
CA LEU A 614 -5.18 6.34 14.74
C LEU A 614 -4.00 7.29 14.43
N GLU A 615 -3.04 7.47 15.34
CA GLU A 615 -1.84 8.26 15.05
C GLU A 615 -0.91 7.55 14.05
N ILE A 616 -0.14 8.37 13.34
CA ILE A 616 0.81 7.93 12.34
C ILE A 616 2.21 7.94 12.95
N ILE A 617 2.96 6.87 12.72
CA ILE A 617 4.34 6.71 13.15
C ILE A 617 5.22 6.51 11.92
N ILE A 618 6.38 7.14 11.92
CA ILE A 618 7.37 6.97 10.86
C ILE A 618 8.64 6.37 11.47
N GLU A 619 8.83 5.10 11.15
CA GLU A 619 9.90 4.24 11.64
C GLU A 619 11.27 4.65 11.08
N ASP A 620 12.34 4.22 11.76
CA ASP A 620 13.73 4.58 11.42
C ASP A 620 14.22 4.07 10.08
N TRP A 621 13.59 3.03 9.53
CA TRP A 621 13.89 2.54 8.18
C TRP A 621 13.17 3.34 7.07
N CYS A 622 12.67 4.54 7.36
CA CYS A 622 12.17 5.44 6.34
C CYS A 622 13.29 5.88 5.40
N ILE A 623 13.10 5.62 4.10
CA ILE A 623 14.11 5.89 3.08
C ILE A 623 14.07 7.31 2.50
N GLY A 624 13.14 8.15 2.94
CA GLY A 624 13.10 9.55 2.49
C GLY A 624 12.41 9.83 1.15
N CYS A 625 11.66 8.88 0.59
CA CYS A 625 11.10 9.00 -0.76
C CYS A 625 10.05 10.10 -0.98
N GLY A 626 9.57 10.79 0.06
CA GLY A 626 8.64 11.92 -0.08
C GLY A 626 7.16 11.57 -0.36
N LYS A 627 6.84 10.37 -0.88
CA LYS A 627 5.45 9.99 -1.25
C LYS A 627 4.40 10.25 -0.18
N CYS A 628 4.72 10.00 1.10
CA CYS A 628 3.80 10.24 2.20
C CYS A 628 3.50 11.74 2.42
N ALA A 629 4.47 12.62 2.15
CA ALA A 629 4.29 14.07 2.16
C ALA A 629 3.42 14.54 0.98
N GLU A 630 3.66 14.01 -0.22
CA GLU A 630 2.85 14.29 -1.41
C GLU A 630 1.39 13.81 -1.25
N ASN A 631 1.20 12.63 -0.66
CA ASN A 631 -0.11 12.01 -0.47
C ASN A 631 -0.89 12.59 0.70
N CYS A 632 -0.29 13.41 1.57
CA CYS A 632 -1.01 14.05 2.65
C CYS A 632 -1.82 15.23 2.08
N PRO A 633 -3.16 15.14 1.98
CA PRO A 633 -3.97 16.23 1.39
C PRO A 633 -3.93 17.51 2.24
N TYR A 634 -3.42 17.40 3.47
CA TYR A 634 -3.35 18.48 4.45
C TYR A 634 -1.94 19.01 4.64
N GLY A 635 -0.92 18.43 3.98
CA GLY A 635 0.47 18.87 4.10
C GLY A 635 1.06 18.71 5.50
N ASN A 636 0.61 17.71 6.27
CA ASN A 636 1.03 17.51 7.67
C ASN A 636 2.26 16.60 7.83
N ILE A 637 2.86 16.13 6.74
CA ILE A 637 4.09 15.32 6.75
C ILE A 637 5.23 16.13 6.16
N ASN A 638 6.31 16.23 6.93
CA ASN A 638 7.46 17.05 6.59
C ASN A 638 8.71 16.20 6.37
N MET A 639 9.52 16.56 5.38
CA MET A 639 10.79 15.91 5.09
C MET A 639 11.93 16.67 5.78
N HIS A 640 12.70 15.98 6.62
CA HIS A 640 13.85 16.58 7.30
C HIS A 640 15.13 15.80 7.03
N PRO A 641 16.28 16.49 6.89
CA PRO A 641 17.57 15.84 6.81
C PRO A 641 17.99 15.27 8.17
N PHE A 642 18.36 14.00 8.19
CA PHE A 642 18.98 13.33 9.34
C PHE A 642 20.37 12.83 8.97
N PRO A 643 21.41 13.07 9.80
CA PRO A 643 22.72 12.49 9.57
C PRO A 643 22.64 10.97 9.78
N THR A 644 23.13 10.21 8.81
CA THR A 644 23.35 8.78 8.98
C THR A 644 24.68 8.55 9.71
N GLY A 645 24.86 7.35 10.29
CA GLY A 645 26.13 6.96 10.90
C GLY A 645 27.29 6.78 9.90
N GLU A 646 27.02 6.85 8.59
CA GLU A 646 28.02 6.70 7.53
C GLU A 646 28.66 8.05 7.19
N ARG A 647 29.98 8.05 6.94
CA ARG A 647 30.71 9.24 6.49
C ARG A 647 31.36 8.98 5.15
N VAL A 648 31.19 9.91 4.22
CA VAL A 648 31.79 9.85 2.89
C VAL A 648 32.78 11.01 2.70
N PRO A 649 33.87 10.82 1.95
CA PRO A 649 34.76 11.93 1.61
C PRO A 649 34.04 12.90 0.67
N ASP A 650 34.09 14.19 0.97
CA ASP A 650 33.67 15.24 0.04
C ASP A 650 34.71 15.45 -1.07
N ALA A 651 34.46 16.39 -1.99
CA ALA A 651 35.36 16.72 -3.10
C ALA A 651 36.77 17.18 -2.65
N THR A 652 36.95 17.52 -1.37
CA THR A 652 38.23 17.92 -0.76
C THR A 652 38.87 16.80 0.06
N GLY A 653 38.25 15.60 0.10
CA GLY A 653 38.70 14.45 0.88
C GLY A 653 38.29 14.49 2.36
N ARG A 654 37.46 15.46 2.77
CA ARG A 654 36.98 15.59 4.15
C ARG A 654 35.78 14.67 4.36
N LEU A 655 35.83 13.86 5.43
CA LEU A 655 34.73 12.98 5.80
C LEU A 655 33.51 13.77 6.29
N VAL A 656 32.50 13.87 5.45
CA VAL A 656 31.19 14.46 5.77
C VAL A 656 30.17 13.38 6.10
N PRO A 657 29.29 13.58 7.10
CA PRO A 657 28.21 12.64 7.37
C PRO A 657 27.26 12.59 6.17
N VAL A 658 26.90 11.39 5.76
CA VAL A 658 25.84 11.20 4.75
C VAL A 658 24.53 11.67 5.37
N VAL A 659 23.80 12.51 4.67
CA VAL A 659 22.51 13.02 5.14
C VAL A 659 21.40 12.31 4.38
N GLN A 660 20.47 11.69 5.12
CA GLN A 660 19.30 11.04 4.55
C GLN A 660 18.05 11.86 4.90
N GLN A 661 17.21 12.13 3.91
CA GLN A 661 15.89 12.71 4.17
C GLN A 661 15.02 11.67 4.88
N LYS A 662 14.32 12.07 5.95
CA LYS A 662 13.33 11.23 6.63
C LYS A 662 12.03 12.01 6.73
N ALA A 663 10.92 11.31 6.48
CA ALA A 663 9.61 11.87 6.73
C ALA A 663 9.35 11.94 8.24
N THR A 664 8.71 13.00 8.69
CA THR A 664 8.30 13.23 10.08
C THR A 664 6.85 13.69 10.11
N THR A 665 6.13 13.27 11.13
CA THR A 665 4.73 13.66 11.36
C THR A 665 4.45 13.60 12.85
N CYS A 666 3.47 14.37 13.30
CA CYS A 666 3.07 14.36 14.70
C CYS A 666 2.50 12.98 15.08
N ASP A 667 3.07 12.38 16.12
CA ASP A 667 2.68 11.10 16.72
C ASP A 667 1.90 11.29 18.04
N LEU A 668 1.45 12.53 18.29
CA LEU A 668 0.77 12.95 19.52
C LEU A 668 1.59 12.71 20.79
N CYS A 669 2.91 12.53 20.69
CA CYS A 669 3.80 12.21 21.81
C CYS A 669 3.31 11.00 22.63
N ARG A 670 2.62 10.02 22.02
CA ARG A 670 2.02 8.89 22.75
C ARG A 670 3.02 8.02 23.48
N ASP A 671 4.29 8.04 23.08
CA ASP A 671 5.34 7.30 23.79
C ASP A 671 5.59 7.84 25.22
N LEU A 672 5.05 9.03 25.57
CA LEU A 672 5.05 9.56 26.93
C LEU A 672 3.99 8.91 27.86
N GLY A 673 3.04 8.15 27.30
CA GLY A 673 2.00 7.42 28.05
C GLY A 673 0.58 7.65 27.52
N PRO A 674 -0.39 6.78 27.89
CA PRO A 674 -1.74 6.79 27.34
C PRO A 674 -2.57 8.04 27.71
N ASN A 675 -2.24 8.71 28.82
CA ASN A 675 -2.92 9.92 29.30
C ASN A 675 -2.02 11.17 29.29
N ALA A 676 -0.81 11.08 28.73
CA ALA A 676 0.09 12.21 28.65
C ALA A 676 -0.40 13.21 27.60
N GLU A 677 -0.50 14.48 27.98
CA GLU A 677 -0.75 15.55 27.02
C GLU A 677 0.45 15.70 26.08
N PRO A 678 0.24 15.97 24.78
CA PRO A 678 1.35 16.22 23.87
C PRO A 678 2.21 17.39 24.34
N SER A 679 3.53 17.29 24.19
CA SER A 679 4.48 18.31 24.69
C SER A 679 4.18 19.72 24.19
N CYS A 680 3.65 19.86 22.98
CA CYS A 680 3.26 21.15 22.40
C CYS A 680 2.05 21.83 23.09
N VAL A 681 1.15 21.05 23.71
CA VAL A 681 0.02 21.54 24.51
C VAL A 681 0.52 21.85 25.92
N TYR A 682 1.17 20.87 26.56
CA TYR A 682 1.69 20.98 27.92
C TYR A 682 2.63 22.17 28.12
N ALA A 683 3.50 22.44 27.14
CA ALA A 683 4.48 23.53 27.23
C ALA A 683 3.89 24.92 26.96
N CYS A 684 2.60 25.07 26.65
CA CYS A 684 2.01 26.38 26.35
C CYS A 684 1.78 27.19 27.64
N PRO A 685 2.52 28.29 27.90
CA PRO A 685 2.39 29.01 29.16
C PRO A 685 1.14 29.91 29.23
N HIS A 686 0.41 30.02 28.12
CA HIS A 686 -0.76 30.88 27.98
C HIS A 686 -2.06 30.10 27.78
N ASP A 687 -2.01 28.76 27.90
CA ASP A 687 -3.18 27.88 27.67
C ASP A 687 -3.87 28.20 26.32
N ALA A 688 -3.05 28.40 25.29
CA ALA A 688 -3.47 28.80 23.95
C ALA A 688 -3.48 27.63 22.97
N ALA A 689 -2.79 26.53 23.27
CA ALA A 689 -2.66 25.37 22.39
C ALA A 689 -3.51 24.21 22.91
N HIS A 690 -4.38 23.66 22.07
CA HIS A 690 -5.32 22.62 22.46
C HIS A 690 -5.43 21.52 21.41
N ARG A 691 -5.63 20.27 21.84
CA ARG A 691 -6.02 19.15 20.97
C ARG A 691 -7.51 18.89 21.09
N MET A 692 -8.24 18.91 19.97
CA MET A 692 -9.69 18.70 19.97
C MET A 692 -10.17 18.01 18.68
N LYS A 693 -11.38 17.45 18.70
CA LYS A 693 -12.00 16.91 17.48
C LYS A 693 -12.52 18.04 16.59
N GLY A 694 -12.70 17.74 15.30
CA GLY A 694 -13.32 18.67 14.36
C GLY A 694 -14.70 19.16 14.78
N SER A 695 -15.53 18.28 15.33
CA SER A 695 -16.86 18.61 15.87
C SER A 695 -16.81 19.68 16.96
N ASP A 696 -15.79 19.60 17.82
CA ASP A 696 -15.68 20.45 19.00
C ASP A 696 -15.22 21.85 18.59
N LEU A 697 -14.25 21.92 17.66
CA LEU A 697 -13.82 23.18 17.07
C LEU A 697 -14.99 23.87 16.35
N ARG A 698 -15.80 23.12 15.60
CA ARG A 698 -16.99 23.66 14.94
C ARG A 698 -17.95 24.26 15.96
N ALA A 699 -18.26 23.53 17.04
CA ALA A 699 -19.15 24.02 18.09
C ALA A 699 -18.61 25.28 18.79
N LEU A 700 -17.29 25.45 18.87
CA LEU A 700 -16.66 26.67 19.38
C LEU A 700 -16.80 27.85 18.40
N VAL A 701 -16.53 27.62 17.12
CA VAL A 701 -16.63 28.67 16.08
C VAL A 701 -18.08 29.12 15.86
N GLU A 702 -19.04 28.19 15.87
CA GLU A 702 -20.47 28.50 15.75
C GLU A 702 -20.98 29.32 16.94
N ARG A 703 -20.52 29.02 18.15
CA ARG A 703 -20.83 29.83 19.34
C ARG A 703 -20.23 31.23 19.28
N ALA A 704 -18.99 31.36 18.80
CA ALA A 704 -18.33 32.65 18.66
C ALA A 704 -18.98 33.54 17.58
N SER A 705 -19.53 32.92 16.52
CA SER A 705 -20.21 33.63 15.42
C SER A 705 -21.66 34.04 15.74
N ALA A 706 -22.22 33.56 16.86
CA ALA A 706 -23.60 33.83 17.30
C ALA A 706 -23.71 35.05 18.24
N PHE A 707 -22.57 35.64 18.63
CA PHE A 707 -22.43 36.92 19.33
C PHE A 707 -21.83 37.94 18.38
#